data_AF-A0A2P4XF03-F1
#
_entry.id   AF-A0A2P4XF03-F1
#
_cell.length_a   1.000
_cell.length_b   1.000
_cell.length_c   1.000
_cell.angle_alpha   90.00
_cell.angle_beta   90.00
_cell.angle_gamma   90.00
#
_symmetry.space_group_name_H-M   'P 1'
#
loop_
_entity.id
_entity.type
_entity.pdbx_description
1 polymer ?
#
loop_
_entity_poly.entity_id
_entity_poly.type
_entity_poly.pdbx_seq_one_letter_code
_entity_poly.pdbx_strand_id
1 'polypeptide(L)'
;MSTPHDTAAHLTSNVEPLLAETRAHLLHKEPDRARTSFLRLPELEGRRKAYLEATLRDFYAAGLFDVPVLLTFLEALPSWHWTLDGCAVLHNVSSALRAPSSGAGGGGNALRALEARQRKFPQLPLAFFLLKLMSHLEGSARVRAESYWYAWVSPTLRAVASGQPLELKILSRTGRSEYRQGDASKEELLYAPGNAGTFDNDRRNALCWVGERSEGDESETAAWPEDKDRTKAQWRLIPSDVHTDTFLIQSVRFEEYLYSADYAKFKKDARGKSRSRVFTWRKTGESPGPAGKWQLVALSVEERDVFALYNPYQREFLYAPTADVMDSKRRHVLTRAAPDGAREASNTEGGAMWCAWRIAPAQQSSMERGVEAFFAKQYPVAVEQLTLALKDLPDNTEHVKCFAYRMTANLRLRKFDLVAPDFQAIQELGGDKAAIFHGLAHLWEENASYLSAMANSSPDLQIQAIEISTSPENPFFMRHQLSKGDDYFVRRDFQAAIICYQEAATCTPTITSSSTEGSGMEDPETTRQRVRAYVSCSKCFFALDETENAWQYLSIAHDIAGVSVESEAAILLWKGKCRRAQKSYDESLELLEKAFDRASAASAASACLPTSAAGAPMSATVLKKSILMEMKVVGLLRQGVYDTLLSTDEKANGTNGNKADSESATGRDAEKTLTQMMEVFHCPLSLELMDDPVTTPDGNTYERSMIEQHLEVNGCFDPLTRAPLTKSQLHPNRALKQLMETLLSDHRLGLLLASCST
;
A
#
# COMPACT_ATOMS: atom_id res chain seq x y z
N MET A 1 -47.19 10.76 -7.97
CA MET A 1 -46.51 11.18 -6.72
C MET A 1 -45.77 9.97 -6.18
N SER A 2 -44.49 9.86 -6.50
CA SER A 2 -43.54 8.90 -5.92
C SER A 2 -42.43 9.75 -5.29
N THR A 3 -42.17 9.56 -4.01
CA THR A 3 -41.29 10.40 -3.20
C THR A 3 -39.81 10.22 -3.58
N PRO A 4 -38.94 11.23 -3.34
CA PRO A 4 -37.50 11.17 -3.61
C PRO A 4 -36.73 10.15 -2.73
N HIS A 5 -37.42 9.44 -1.82
CA HIS A 5 -36.85 8.34 -1.04
C HIS A 5 -36.69 7.04 -1.85
N ASP A 6 -37.43 6.88 -2.97
CA ASP A 6 -37.43 5.64 -3.75
C ASP A 6 -36.23 5.52 -4.71
N THR A 7 -35.66 6.63 -5.19
CA THR A 7 -34.56 6.60 -6.18
C THR A 7 -33.20 6.24 -5.59
N ALA A 8 -32.94 6.56 -4.31
CA ALA A 8 -31.72 6.13 -3.60
C ALA A 8 -31.78 4.64 -3.20
N ALA A 9 -32.98 4.11 -2.95
CA ALA A 9 -33.20 2.68 -2.73
C ALA A 9 -33.01 1.87 -4.02
N HIS A 10 -33.32 2.43 -5.20
CA HIS A 10 -33.23 1.70 -6.46
C HIS A 10 -31.79 1.39 -6.94
N LEU A 11 -30.79 2.23 -6.63
CA LEU A 11 -29.38 1.95 -6.99
C LEU A 11 -28.68 0.99 -6.02
N THR A 12 -29.04 1.03 -4.73
CA THR A 12 -28.62 0.04 -3.73
C THR A 12 -29.34 -1.31 -3.90
N SER A 13 -30.55 -1.31 -4.49
CA SER A 13 -31.35 -2.53 -4.70
C SER A 13 -30.76 -3.53 -5.71
N ASN A 14 -29.87 -3.11 -6.62
CA ASN A 14 -29.35 -3.99 -7.68
C ASN A 14 -27.97 -4.61 -7.40
N VAL A 15 -27.26 -4.21 -6.33
CA VAL A 15 -25.93 -4.73 -6.03
C VAL A 15 -25.99 -6.06 -5.28
N GLU A 16 -26.77 -6.13 -4.20
CA GLU A 16 -26.88 -7.34 -3.38
C GLU A 16 -27.44 -8.56 -4.14
N PRO A 17 -28.45 -8.43 -5.03
CA PRO A 17 -28.91 -9.56 -5.83
C PRO A 17 -27.84 -10.12 -6.77
N LEU A 18 -27.00 -9.27 -7.37
CA LEU A 18 -25.89 -9.69 -8.25
C LEU A 18 -24.75 -10.34 -7.47
N LEU A 19 -24.45 -9.83 -6.26
CA LEU A 19 -23.50 -10.47 -5.34
C LEU A 19 -24.04 -11.83 -4.88
N ALA A 20 -25.33 -11.94 -4.57
CA ALA A 20 -25.99 -13.18 -4.22
C ALA A 20 -25.99 -14.19 -5.39
N GLU A 21 -26.25 -13.73 -6.62
CA GLU A 21 -26.15 -14.54 -7.85
C GLU A 21 -24.72 -15.06 -8.04
N THR A 22 -23.71 -14.19 -7.87
CA THR A 22 -22.30 -14.57 -7.96
C THR A 22 -21.94 -15.63 -6.90
N ARG A 23 -22.33 -15.42 -5.64
CA ARG A 23 -22.11 -16.39 -4.55
C ARG A 23 -22.82 -17.71 -4.84
N ALA A 24 -24.04 -17.68 -5.37
CA ALA A 24 -24.78 -18.87 -5.74
C ALA A 24 -24.03 -19.68 -6.82
N HIS A 25 -23.52 -19.05 -7.88
CA HIS A 25 -22.74 -19.75 -8.89
C HIS A 25 -21.44 -20.35 -8.32
N LEU A 26 -20.77 -19.65 -7.40
CA LEU A 26 -19.60 -20.20 -6.70
C LEU A 26 -19.96 -21.42 -5.84
N LEU A 27 -21.10 -21.41 -5.14
CA LEU A 27 -21.60 -22.57 -4.40
C LEU A 27 -21.94 -23.76 -5.32
N HIS A 28 -22.43 -23.49 -6.52
CA HIS A 28 -22.73 -24.52 -7.54
C HIS A 28 -21.49 -24.95 -8.35
N LYS A 29 -20.29 -24.47 -8.01
CA LYS A 29 -19.02 -24.79 -8.69
C LYS A 29 -18.99 -24.34 -10.16
N GLU A 30 -19.63 -23.23 -10.48
CA GLU A 30 -19.69 -22.63 -11.83
C GLU A 30 -18.88 -21.32 -11.89
N PRO A 31 -17.53 -21.35 -11.88
CA PRO A 31 -16.69 -20.15 -11.77
C PRO A 31 -16.86 -19.18 -12.95
N ASP A 32 -17.12 -19.68 -14.16
CA ASP A 32 -17.31 -18.84 -15.34
C ASP A 32 -18.61 -18.02 -15.28
N ARG A 33 -19.69 -18.61 -14.75
CA ARG A 33 -20.97 -17.93 -14.53
C ARG A 33 -20.92 -16.98 -13.35
N ALA A 34 -20.15 -17.34 -12.31
CA ALA A 34 -19.84 -16.43 -11.23
C ALA A 34 -19.10 -15.20 -11.76
N ARG A 35 -18.12 -15.38 -12.66
CA ARG A 35 -17.43 -14.26 -13.32
C ARG A 35 -18.39 -13.38 -14.11
N THR A 36 -19.23 -13.94 -14.97
CA THR A 36 -20.15 -13.13 -15.80
C THR A 36 -21.12 -12.33 -14.93
N SER A 37 -21.57 -12.91 -13.82
CA SER A 37 -22.43 -12.23 -12.84
C SER A 37 -21.69 -11.12 -12.10
N PHE A 38 -20.45 -11.38 -11.67
CA PHE A 38 -19.60 -10.40 -10.99
C PHE A 38 -19.28 -9.19 -11.87
N LEU A 39 -19.04 -9.40 -13.17
CA LEU A 39 -18.73 -8.34 -14.13
C LEU A 39 -19.93 -7.43 -14.45
N ARG A 40 -21.15 -7.79 -14.03
CA ARG A 40 -22.35 -6.95 -14.17
C ARG A 40 -22.49 -5.90 -13.05
N LEU A 41 -21.61 -5.92 -12.05
CA LEU A 41 -21.66 -4.97 -10.93
C LEU A 41 -21.31 -3.54 -11.38
N PRO A 42 -22.02 -2.51 -10.86
CA PRO A 42 -21.75 -1.12 -11.21
C PRO A 42 -20.47 -0.59 -10.53
N GLU A 43 -19.74 0.30 -11.20
CA GLU A 43 -18.54 0.98 -10.67
C GLU A 43 -17.40 0.01 -10.25
N LEU A 44 -17.18 -1.08 -11.01
CA LEU A 44 -16.19 -2.12 -10.69
C LEU A 44 -14.77 -1.58 -10.46
N GLU A 45 -14.27 -0.66 -11.26
CA GLU A 45 -12.88 -0.20 -11.14
C GLU A 45 -12.59 0.49 -9.80
N GLY A 46 -13.55 1.28 -9.28
CA GLY A 46 -13.43 2.01 -8.02
C GLY A 46 -13.83 1.19 -6.79
N ARG A 47 -14.73 0.20 -6.93
CA ARG A 47 -15.28 -0.57 -5.79
C ARG A 47 -14.89 -2.05 -5.76
N ARG A 48 -14.04 -2.53 -6.69
CA ARG A 48 -13.66 -3.95 -6.80
C ARG A 48 -13.22 -4.61 -5.49
N LYS A 49 -12.41 -3.93 -4.67
CA LYS A 49 -11.90 -4.49 -3.41
C LYS A 49 -13.05 -4.75 -2.44
N ALA A 50 -13.96 -3.78 -2.29
CA ALA A 50 -15.14 -3.91 -1.45
C ALA A 50 -16.09 -5.00 -1.97
N TYR A 51 -16.28 -5.13 -3.28
CA TYR A 51 -17.13 -6.19 -3.85
C TYR A 51 -16.51 -7.58 -3.72
N LEU A 52 -15.20 -7.73 -3.97
CA LEU A 52 -14.50 -9.00 -3.74
C LEU A 52 -14.55 -9.40 -2.27
N GLU A 53 -14.36 -8.44 -1.36
CA GLU A 53 -14.50 -8.68 0.08
C GLU A 53 -15.93 -9.10 0.45
N ALA A 54 -16.94 -8.35 0.01
CA ALA A 54 -18.34 -8.69 0.26
C ALA A 54 -18.75 -10.05 -0.35
N THR A 55 -18.22 -10.41 -1.51
CA THR A 55 -18.53 -11.69 -2.19
C THR A 55 -17.90 -12.86 -1.45
N LEU A 56 -16.62 -12.75 -1.11
CA LEU A 56 -15.80 -13.88 -0.69
C LEU A 56 -15.75 -14.03 0.84
N ARG A 57 -15.62 -12.94 1.60
CA ARG A 57 -15.18 -12.97 3.00
C ARG A 57 -16.02 -13.88 3.89
N ASP A 58 -17.32 -13.64 3.96
CA ASP A 58 -18.20 -14.28 4.95
C ASP A 58 -18.48 -15.75 4.60
N PHE A 59 -18.68 -16.05 3.31
CA PHE A 59 -18.92 -17.41 2.82
C PHE A 59 -17.66 -18.27 2.86
N TYR A 60 -16.51 -17.68 2.55
CA TYR A 60 -15.22 -18.34 2.72
C TYR A 60 -14.96 -18.61 4.20
N ALA A 61 -15.19 -17.62 5.09
CA ALA A 61 -15.02 -17.81 6.52
C ALA A 61 -15.94 -18.89 7.12
N ALA A 62 -17.15 -19.04 6.57
CA ALA A 62 -18.07 -20.11 6.92
C ALA A 62 -17.64 -21.50 6.40
N GLY A 63 -16.62 -21.56 5.53
CA GLY A 63 -16.14 -22.80 4.90
C GLY A 63 -17.10 -23.38 3.86
N LEU A 64 -17.94 -22.52 3.25
CA LEU A 64 -18.94 -22.93 2.25
C LEU A 64 -18.36 -23.04 0.83
N PHE A 65 -17.25 -22.35 0.56
CA PHE A 65 -16.61 -22.35 -0.74
C PHE A 65 -15.45 -23.34 -0.80
N ASP A 66 -15.39 -24.09 -1.90
CA ASP A 66 -14.25 -24.91 -2.27
C ASP A 66 -13.10 -24.00 -2.74
N VAL A 67 -11.93 -24.10 -2.08
CA VAL A 67 -10.72 -23.31 -2.43
C VAL A 67 -10.35 -23.43 -3.91
N PRO A 68 -10.37 -24.60 -4.57
CA PRO A 68 -10.04 -24.71 -5.98
C PRO A 68 -10.98 -23.90 -6.87
N VAL A 69 -12.29 -23.92 -6.58
CA VAL A 69 -13.30 -23.17 -7.34
C VAL A 69 -13.07 -21.67 -7.20
N LEU A 70 -12.74 -21.19 -5.99
CA LEU A 70 -12.41 -19.79 -5.76
C LEU A 70 -11.17 -19.36 -6.54
N LEU A 71 -10.11 -20.18 -6.52
CA LEU A 71 -8.89 -19.88 -7.27
C LEU A 71 -9.14 -19.84 -8.78
N THR A 72 -9.97 -20.76 -9.32
CA THR A 72 -10.38 -20.73 -10.73
C THR A 72 -11.20 -19.47 -11.07
N PHE A 73 -12.12 -19.06 -10.19
CA PHE A 73 -12.86 -17.80 -10.35
C PHE A 73 -11.93 -16.58 -10.36
N LEU A 74 -10.96 -16.53 -9.43
CA LEU A 74 -9.97 -15.44 -9.36
C LEU A 74 -9.05 -15.41 -10.59
N GLU A 75 -8.65 -16.57 -11.11
CA GLU A 75 -7.87 -16.70 -12.35
C GLU A 75 -8.64 -16.19 -13.56
N ALA A 76 -9.96 -16.36 -13.57
CA ALA A 76 -10.82 -15.96 -14.68
C ALA A 76 -11.07 -14.44 -14.76
N LEU A 77 -10.68 -13.66 -13.74
CA LEU A 77 -10.92 -12.21 -13.69
C LEU A 77 -10.15 -11.43 -14.79
N PRO A 78 -10.65 -10.27 -15.25
CA PRO A 78 -10.10 -9.58 -16.43
C PRO A 78 -8.69 -9.00 -16.27
N SER A 79 -8.27 -8.73 -15.03
CA SER A 79 -6.97 -8.13 -14.73
C SER A 79 -6.32 -8.82 -13.55
N TRP A 80 -5.00 -9.04 -13.65
CA TRP A 80 -4.20 -9.62 -12.58
C TRP A 80 -4.24 -8.82 -11.28
N HIS A 81 -4.45 -7.50 -11.35
CA HIS A 81 -4.64 -6.68 -10.16
C HIS A 81 -5.89 -7.10 -9.37
N TRP A 82 -6.95 -7.53 -10.05
CA TRP A 82 -8.19 -7.96 -9.42
C TRP A 82 -8.02 -9.35 -8.81
N THR A 83 -7.33 -10.24 -9.53
CA THR A 83 -6.92 -11.56 -9.02
C THR A 83 -6.12 -11.39 -7.73
N LEU A 84 -5.12 -10.50 -7.71
CA LEU A 84 -4.30 -10.21 -6.54
C LEU A 84 -5.09 -9.59 -5.37
N ASP A 85 -6.05 -8.69 -5.66
CA ASP A 85 -6.96 -8.15 -4.65
C ASP A 85 -7.83 -9.27 -4.03
N GLY A 86 -8.33 -10.21 -4.84
CA GLY A 86 -9.08 -11.37 -4.36
C GLY A 86 -8.24 -12.35 -3.53
N CYS A 87 -6.99 -12.62 -3.94
CA CYS A 87 -6.04 -13.40 -3.16
C CYS A 87 -5.78 -12.79 -1.77
N ALA A 88 -5.72 -11.45 -1.68
CA ALA A 88 -5.54 -10.75 -0.42
C ALA A 88 -6.74 -10.98 0.53
N VAL A 89 -7.97 -10.97 0.01
CA VAL A 89 -9.17 -11.30 0.80
C VAL A 89 -9.08 -12.73 1.36
N LEU A 90 -8.75 -13.71 0.52
CA LEU A 90 -8.63 -15.12 0.97
C LEU A 90 -7.52 -15.29 2.01
N HIS A 91 -6.38 -14.63 1.82
CA HIS A 91 -5.27 -14.66 2.77
C HIS A 91 -5.67 -14.05 4.11
N ASN A 92 -6.29 -12.86 4.11
CA ASN A 92 -6.68 -12.14 5.32
C ASN A 92 -7.67 -12.95 6.16
N VAL A 93 -8.68 -13.55 5.51
CA VAL A 93 -9.65 -14.42 6.20
C VAL A 93 -8.97 -15.67 6.76
N SER A 94 -8.14 -16.35 5.95
CA SER A 94 -7.39 -17.53 6.41
C SER A 94 -6.47 -17.23 7.58
N SER A 95 -5.79 -16.08 7.54
CA SER A 95 -4.89 -15.63 8.59
C SER A 95 -5.65 -15.35 9.88
N ALA A 96 -6.75 -14.59 9.79
CA ALA A 96 -7.61 -14.26 10.94
C ALA A 96 -8.20 -15.51 11.61
N LEU A 97 -8.68 -16.48 10.84
CA LEU A 97 -9.28 -17.72 11.37
C LEU A 97 -8.24 -18.68 11.97
N ARG A 98 -6.99 -18.61 11.52
CA ARG A 98 -5.87 -19.41 12.06
C ARG A 98 -5.17 -18.76 13.23
N ALA A 99 -5.39 -17.47 13.48
CA ALA A 99 -4.78 -16.78 14.60
C ALA A 99 -5.07 -17.55 15.91
N PRO A 100 -4.04 -17.82 16.73
CA PRO A 100 -4.25 -18.45 18.02
C PRO A 100 -5.13 -17.53 18.87
N SER A 101 -6.17 -18.08 19.50
CA SER A 101 -6.96 -17.33 20.50
C SER A 101 -6.01 -16.95 21.64
N SER A 102 -5.96 -15.65 21.97
CA SER A 102 -5.01 -14.97 22.87
C SER A 102 -4.93 -15.44 24.33
N GLY A 103 -5.33 -16.68 24.65
CA GLY A 103 -5.30 -17.23 26.00
C GLY A 103 -5.15 -18.75 26.09
N ALA A 104 -4.95 -19.47 24.99
CA ALA A 104 -4.75 -20.92 25.06
C ALA A 104 -3.30 -21.27 25.39
N GLY A 105 -2.97 -21.34 26.68
CA GLY A 105 -1.69 -21.88 27.15
C GLY A 105 -1.38 -23.21 26.47
N GLY A 106 -0.28 -23.24 25.71
CA GLY A 106 0.07 -24.32 24.79
C GLY A 106 0.01 -25.72 25.42
N GLY A 107 -0.80 -26.58 24.80
CA GLY A 107 -1.01 -27.98 25.14
C GLY A 107 -1.63 -28.73 23.96
N GLY A 108 -1.77 -30.06 24.06
CA GLY A 108 -2.21 -30.89 22.93
C GLY A 108 -3.62 -30.59 22.39
N ASN A 109 -4.52 -30.06 23.21
CA ASN A 109 -5.85 -29.63 22.77
C ASN A 109 -5.81 -28.38 21.87
N ALA A 110 -4.92 -27.43 22.17
CA ALA A 110 -4.71 -26.25 21.32
C ALA A 110 -4.13 -26.68 19.96
N LEU A 111 -3.21 -27.64 19.96
CA LEU A 111 -2.63 -28.20 18.74
C LEU A 111 -3.68 -28.91 17.88
N ARG A 112 -4.56 -29.73 18.47
CA ARG A 112 -5.68 -30.37 17.74
C ARG A 112 -6.68 -29.35 17.19
N ALA A 113 -6.95 -28.27 17.93
CA ALA A 113 -7.83 -27.21 17.46
C ALA A 113 -7.22 -26.43 16.29
N LEU A 114 -5.91 -26.15 16.33
CA LEU A 114 -5.17 -25.52 15.23
C LEU A 114 -5.16 -26.40 13.99
N GLU A 115 -4.87 -27.69 14.16
CA GLU A 115 -4.89 -28.67 13.09
C GLU A 115 -6.27 -28.76 12.41
N ALA A 116 -7.36 -28.80 13.20
CA ALA A 116 -8.71 -28.82 12.68
C ALA A 116 -9.08 -27.56 11.88
N ARG A 117 -8.56 -26.38 12.28
CA ARG A 117 -8.74 -25.13 11.54
C ARG A 117 -7.94 -25.12 10.24
N GLN A 118 -6.70 -25.57 10.26
CA GLN A 118 -5.85 -25.61 9.06
C GLN A 118 -6.36 -26.59 8.00
N ARG A 119 -6.97 -27.71 8.41
CA ARG A 119 -7.67 -28.59 7.46
C ARG A 119 -8.82 -27.91 6.72
N LYS A 120 -9.51 -26.97 7.36
CA LYS A 120 -10.58 -26.19 6.71
C LYS A 120 -10.02 -25.09 5.79
N PHE A 121 -8.83 -24.55 6.11
CA PHE A 121 -8.23 -23.42 5.41
C PHE A 121 -6.77 -23.73 5.00
N PRO A 122 -6.58 -24.57 3.96
CA PRO A 122 -5.26 -25.00 3.53
C PRO A 122 -4.42 -23.85 2.98
N GLN A 123 -3.11 -23.89 3.21
CA GLN A 123 -2.16 -22.85 2.75
C GLN A 123 -1.60 -23.13 1.36
N LEU A 124 -1.44 -24.40 1.04
CA LEU A 124 -0.71 -24.83 -0.13
C LEU A 124 -1.39 -24.45 -1.46
N PRO A 125 -2.73 -24.50 -1.61
CA PRO A 125 -3.37 -24.15 -2.88
C PRO A 125 -3.10 -22.70 -3.28
N LEU A 126 -3.15 -21.76 -2.32
CA LEU A 126 -2.87 -20.36 -2.58
C LEU A 126 -1.38 -20.14 -2.91
N ALA A 127 -0.48 -20.88 -2.27
CA ALA A 127 0.95 -20.84 -2.58
C ALA A 127 1.23 -21.30 -4.02
N PHE A 128 0.71 -22.46 -4.44
CA PHE A 128 0.86 -22.92 -5.84
C PHE A 128 0.22 -21.95 -6.83
N PHE A 129 -0.93 -21.38 -6.48
CA PHE A 129 -1.58 -20.38 -7.31
C PHE A 129 -0.72 -19.13 -7.50
N LEU A 130 -0.14 -18.58 -6.43
CA LEU A 130 0.78 -17.45 -6.51
C LEU A 130 2.04 -17.78 -7.30
N LEU A 131 2.61 -18.98 -7.11
CA LEU A 131 3.78 -19.43 -7.88
C LEU A 131 3.49 -19.52 -9.37
N LYS A 132 2.35 -20.11 -9.75
CA LYS A 132 1.86 -20.14 -11.14
C LYS A 132 1.65 -18.73 -11.67
N LEU A 133 0.97 -17.88 -10.90
CA LEU A 133 0.67 -16.49 -11.26
C LEU A 133 1.96 -15.71 -11.58
N MET A 134 2.96 -15.74 -10.68
CA MET A 134 4.22 -15.03 -10.86
C MET A 134 4.96 -15.41 -12.16
N SER A 135 4.77 -16.63 -12.67
CA SER A 135 5.38 -17.07 -13.92
C SER A 135 4.79 -16.39 -15.17
N HIS A 136 3.56 -15.87 -15.07
CA HIS A 136 2.82 -15.21 -16.14
C HIS A 136 2.75 -13.68 -15.98
N LEU A 137 3.25 -13.13 -14.88
CA LEU A 137 3.20 -11.69 -14.60
C LEU A 137 4.49 -10.97 -14.99
N GLU A 138 4.32 -9.72 -15.40
CA GLU A 138 5.40 -8.77 -15.73
C GLU A 138 5.20 -7.44 -14.98
N GLY A 139 6.26 -6.63 -14.91
CA GLY A 139 6.21 -5.27 -14.34
C GLY A 139 5.70 -5.19 -12.89
N SER A 140 4.87 -4.20 -12.61
CA SER A 140 4.38 -3.88 -11.25
C SER A 140 3.51 -4.99 -10.62
N ALA A 141 2.72 -5.71 -11.43
CA ALA A 141 1.87 -6.80 -10.96
C ALA A 141 2.71 -7.98 -10.45
N ARG A 142 3.81 -8.31 -11.15
CA ARG A 142 4.74 -9.36 -10.72
C ARG A 142 5.37 -9.02 -9.36
N VAL A 143 5.82 -7.78 -9.20
CA VAL A 143 6.47 -7.30 -7.97
C VAL A 143 5.51 -7.38 -6.78
N ARG A 144 4.23 -7.03 -6.97
CA ARG A 144 3.19 -7.20 -5.94
C ARG A 144 2.90 -8.67 -5.65
N ALA A 145 2.86 -9.54 -6.66
CA ALA A 145 2.69 -10.98 -6.44
C ALA A 145 3.89 -11.58 -5.67
N GLU A 146 5.11 -11.13 -5.97
CA GLU A 146 6.32 -11.50 -5.25
C GLU A 146 6.31 -10.98 -3.81
N SER A 147 5.84 -9.76 -3.55
CA SER A 147 5.70 -9.27 -2.17
C SER A 147 4.71 -10.13 -1.37
N TYR A 148 3.59 -10.53 -1.97
CA TYR A 148 2.66 -11.50 -1.36
C TYR A 148 3.29 -12.87 -1.16
N TRP A 149 4.09 -13.35 -2.11
CA TRP A 149 4.83 -14.61 -1.98
C TRP A 149 5.71 -14.64 -0.73
N TYR A 150 6.51 -13.60 -0.50
CA TYR A 150 7.35 -13.51 0.69
C TYR A 150 6.56 -13.21 1.97
N ALA A 151 5.59 -12.30 1.92
CA ALA A 151 4.82 -11.88 3.08
C ALA A 151 3.87 -12.96 3.61
N TRP A 152 3.23 -13.73 2.72
CA TRP A 152 2.15 -14.65 3.08
C TRP A 152 2.62 -16.09 3.19
N VAL A 153 3.51 -16.54 2.30
CA VAL A 153 3.94 -17.95 2.22
C VAL A 153 5.25 -18.14 2.98
N SER A 154 5.27 -19.06 3.95
CA SER A 154 6.47 -19.32 4.74
C SER A 154 7.61 -19.90 3.89
N PRO A 155 8.89 -19.73 4.28
CA PRO A 155 10.03 -20.32 3.56
C PRO A 155 9.87 -21.81 3.30
N THR A 156 9.31 -22.53 4.27
CA THR A 156 8.99 -23.94 4.18
C THR A 156 8.02 -24.21 3.03
N LEU A 157 6.87 -23.53 3.00
CA LEU A 157 5.85 -23.74 1.97
C LEU A 157 6.30 -23.25 0.60
N ARG A 158 7.14 -22.21 0.55
CA ARG A 158 7.78 -21.75 -0.70
C ARG A 158 8.68 -22.83 -1.27
N ALA A 159 9.52 -23.45 -0.43
CA ALA A 159 10.39 -24.56 -0.83
C ALA A 159 9.58 -25.81 -1.24
N VAL A 160 8.46 -26.10 -0.56
CA VAL A 160 7.54 -27.17 -0.98
C VAL A 160 6.97 -26.90 -2.37
N ALA A 161 6.45 -25.69 -2.59
CA ALA A 161 5.83 -25.32 -3.86
C ALA A 161 6.84 -25.26 -5.02
N SER A 162 8.09 -24.89 -4.75
CA SER A 162 9.18 -24.87 -5.73
C SER A 162 9.91 -26.22 -5.89
N GLY A 163 9.60 -27.22 -5.06
CA GLY A 163 10.27 -28.53 -5.08
C GLY A 163 11.70 -28.53 -4.55
N GLN A 164 12.08 -27.50 -3.78
CA GLN A 164 13.41 -27.38 -3.18
C GLN A 164 13.62 -28.36 -2.01
N PRO A 165 14.86 -28.82 -1.79
CA PRO A 165 15.19 -29.66 -0.63
C PRO A 165 15.07 -28.88 0.68
N LEU A 166 14.56 -29.56 1.71
CA LEU A 166 14.32 -29.07 3.06
C LEU A 166 15.19 -29.82 4.07
N GLU A 167 15.53 -29.14 5.15
CA GLU A 167 16.15 -29.72 6.35
C GLU A 167 15.15 -29.63 7.52
N LEU A 168 14.97 -30.73 8.25
CA LEU A 168 14.01 -30.84 9.35
C LEU A 168 14.78 -30.97 10.67
N LYS A 169 14.57 -30.05 11.59
CA LYS A 169 15.24 -30.03 12.90
C LYS A 169 14.25 -30.00 14.05
N ILE A 170 14.40 -30.87 15.05
CA ILE A 170 13.51 -30.89 16.22
C ILE A 170 14.04 -29.96 17.33
N LEU A 171 13.11 -29.31 18.05
CA LEU A 171 13.41 -28.30 19.10
C LEU A 171 13.32 -28.83 20.55
N SER A 172 13.03 -30.12 20.76
CA SER A 172 12.43 -30.69 22.00
C SER A 172 13.31 -30.76 23.27
N ARG A 173 14.51 -30.18 23.33
CA ARG A 173 15.42 -30.38 24.48
C ARG A 173 15.07 -29.61 25.76
N THR A 174 14.15 -28.65 25.73
CA THR A 174 14.04 -27.67 26.82
C THR A 174 12.71 -27.78 27.57
N GLY A 175 12.79 -28.12 28.86
CA GLY A 175 11.77 -27.72 29.82
C GLY A 175 11.64 -26.19 29.84
N ARG A 176 10.52 -25.68 30.39
CA ARG A 176 10.08 -24.28 30.30
C ARG A 176 11.12 -23.18 30.63
N SER A 177 12.28 -23.47 31.23
CA SER A 177 13.27 -22.46 31.64
C SER A 177 14.51 -22.29 30.75
N GLU A 178 14.72 -23.11 29.71
CA GLU A 178 16.02 -23.12 28.98
C GLU A 178 15.94 -22.84 27.47
N TYR A 179 14.75 -22.74 26.88
CA TYR A 179 14.63 -22.34 25.47
C TYR A 179 14.83 -20.84 25.34
N ARG A 180 16.02 -20.42 24.88
CA ARG A 180 16.18 -19.12 24.24
C ARG A 180 16.00 -19.32 22.75
N GLN A 181 15.11 -18.54 22.15
CA GLN A 181 14.86 -18.51 20.71
C GLN A 181 16.20 -18.31 19.96
N GLY A 182 16.52 -19.19 19.01
CA GLY A 182 17.73 -19.08 18.17
C GLY A 182 18.97 -19.89 18.63
N ASP A 183 18.88 -20.71 19.67
CA ASP A 183 20.00 -21.55 20.10
C ASP A 183 20.17 -22.79 19.18
N ALA A 184 20.84 -22.60 18.04
CA ALA A 184 21.08 -23.63 17.03
C ALA A 184 21.84 -24.86 17.59
N SER A 185 22.54 -24.71 18.72
CA SER A 185 23.28 -25.79 19.39
C SER A 185 22.38 -26.88 20.01
N LYS A 186 21.08 -26.60 20.16
CA LYS A 186 20.10 -27.50 20.78
C LYS A 186 19.14 -28.16 19.77
N GLU A 187 19.29 -27.84 18.49
CA GLU A 187 18.49 -28.40 17.40
C GLU A 187 19.07 -29.76 16.96
N GLU A 188 18.19 -30.69 16.59
CA GLU A 188 18.63 -32.02 16.13
C GLU A 188 18.07 -32.35 14.75
N LEU A 189 18.96 -32.78 13.86
CA LEU A 189 18.67 -32.91 12.43
C LEU A 189 18.10 -34.29 12.11
N LEU A 190 16.94 -34.32 11.44
CA LEU A 190 16.35 -35.54 10.89
C LEU A 190 17.13 -36.00 9.66
N TYR A 191 17.54 -37.26 9.63
CA TYR A 191 18.25 -37.82 8.48
C TYR A 191 17.92 -39.29 8.21
N ALA A 192 18.12 -39.69 6.96
CA ALA A 192 18.07 -41.07 6.54
C ALA A 192 19.49 -41.69 6.65
N PRO A 193 19.76 -42.57 7.61
CA PRO A 193 21.06 -43.24 7.75
C PRO A 193 21.38 -44.09 6.51
N GLY A 194 22.66 -44.29 6.20
CA GLY A 194 23.10 -45.24 5.15
C GLY A 194 22.81 -46.70 5.51
N ASN A 195 23.63 -47.64 5.02
CA ASN A 195 23.42 -49.07 5.24
C ASN A 195 23.31 -49.47 6.73
N ALA A 196 23.96 -48.73 7.62
CA ALA A 196 23.91 -48.93 9.08
C ALA A 196 22.50 -48.74 9.71
N GLY A 197 21.56 -48.10 9.01
CA GLY A 197 20.20 -47.88 9.52
C GLY A 197 19.14 -48.78 8.90
N THR A 198 19.54 -49.80 8.14
CA THR A 198 18.63 -50.76 7.51
C THR A 198 17.90 -51.56 8.59
N PHE A 199 16.56 -51.59 8.53
CA PHE A 199 15.76 -52.42 9.44
C PHE A 199 15.48 -53.79 8.79
N ASP A 200 15.08 -53.78 7.52
CA ASP A 200 14.96 -54.96 6.67
C ASP A 200 15.10 -54.57 5.17
N ASN A 201 14.74 -55.48 4.27
CA ASN A 201 14.83 -55.24 2.82
C ASN A 201 13.97 -54.05 2.37
N ASP A 202 12.82 -53.84 3.01
CA ASP A 202 11.81 -52.88 2.58
C ASP A 202 11.81 -51.57 3.39
N ARG A 203 12.51 -51.53 4.53
CA ARG A 203 12.41 -50.45 5.53
C ARG A 203 13.77 -50.06 6.10
N ARG A 204 13.93 -48.77 6.37
CA ARG A 204 15.10 -48.20 7.04
C ARG A 204 14.66 -47.27 8.16
N ASN A 205 15.40 -47.22 9.25
CA ASN A 205 15.10 -46.33 10.38
C ASN A 205 15.29 -44.86 9.96
N ALA A 206 14.39 -43.98 10.40
CA ALA A 206 14.62 -42.54 10.40
C ALA A 206 15.16 -42.11 11.78
N LEU A 207 16.22 -41.29 11.81
CA LEU A 207 16.93 -40.93 13.04
C LEU A 207 17.13 -39.42 13.14
N CYS A 208 17.26 -38.92 14.37
CA CYS A 208 17.71 -37.56 14.65
C CYS A 208 19.18 -37.59 15.10
N TRP A 209 19.99 -36.69 14.56
CA TRP A 209 21.38 -36.49 14.96
C TRP A 209 21.47 -35.44 16.06
N VAL A 210 22.14 -35.79 17.16
CA VAL A 210 22.43 -34.94 18.31
C VAL A 210 23.84 -34.38 18.13
N GLY A 211 23.98 -33.07 17.88
CA GLY A 211 25.29 -32.42 17.69
C GLY A 211 26.22 -32.58 18.91
N GLU A 212 27.54 -32.61 18.67
CA GLU A 212 28.54 -32.73 19.75
C GLU A 212 28.63 -31.44 20.57
N ARG A 213 28.71 -31.56 21.91
CA ARG A 213 29.25 -30.52 22.78
C ARG A 213 30.74 -30.81 22.97
N SER A 214 31.61 -29.95 22.46
CA SER A 214 32.97 -29.85 23.01
C SER A 214 32.87 -29.09 24.33
N GLU A 215 33.20 -29.74 25.44
CA GLU A 215 33.37 -29.04 26.71
C GLU A 215 34.63 -28.15 26.61
N GLY A 216 34.47 -26.83 26.59
CA GLY A 216 35.56 -25.89 26.82
C GLY A 216 35.83 -24.81 25.77
N ASP A 217 35.05 -24.69 24.69
CA ASP A 217 35.25 -23.62 23.70
C ASP A 217 33.94 -22.90 23.37
N GLU A 218 33.86 -21.60 23.68
CA GLU A 218 32.65 -20.77 23.49
C GLU A 218 32.44 -20.36 22.02
N SER A 219 33.36 -20.71 21.13
CA SER A 219 33.32 -20.34 19.72
C SER A 219 33.81 -21.48 18.84
N GLU A 220 32.99 -22.53 18.68
CA GLU A 220 32.91 -23.32 17.44
C GLU A 220 31.81 -24.38 17.56
N THR A 221 30.66 -24.13 16.92
CA THR A 221 29.60 -25.13 16.73
C THR A 221 30.12 -26.24 15.81
N ALA A 222 30.37 -27.45 16.31
CA ALA A 222 30.83 -28.55 15.47
C ALA A 222 29.79 -29.68 15.27
N ALA A 223 29.82 -30.22 14.03
CA ALA A 223 29.84 -31.65 13.69
C ALA A 223 28.59 -32.34 13.08
N TRP A 224 28.77 -32.70 11.80
CA TRP A 224 27.98 -33.56 10.90
C TRP A 224 26.69 -32.95 10.32
N PRO A 225 26.45 -33.08 9.00
CA PRO A 225 27.21 -33.88 8.03
C PRO A 225 28.35 -33.13 7.33
N GLU A 226 29.45 -33.85 7.06
CA GLU A 226 30.40 -33.46 6.00
C GLU A 226 29.64 -33.21 4.69
N ASP A 227 30.13 -32.33 3.80
CA ASP A 227 29.41 -31.96 2.56
C ASP A 227 28.91 -33.17 1.74
N LYS A 228 29.67 -34.27 1.75
CA LYS A 228 29.32 -35.54 1.07
C LYS A 228 28.07 -36.22 1.65
N ASP A 229 27.81 -36.02 2.93
CA ASP A 229 26.73 -36.66 3.68
C ASP A 229 25.51 -35.74 3.88
N ARG A 230 25.60 -34.46 3.50
CA ARG A 230 24.51 -33.49 3.67
C ARG A 230 23.22 -33.88 2.95
N THR A 231 23.36 -34.56 1.82
CA THR A 231 22.21 -35.10 1.05
C THR A 231 21.37 -36.12 1.84
N LYS A 232 21.94 -36.78 2.87
CA LYS A 232 21.21 -37.74 3.74
C LYS A 232 20.21 -37.05 4.68
N ALA A 233 20.43 -35.78 4.98
CA ALA A 233 19.56 -34.96 5.83
C ALA A 233 18.57 -34.08 5.04
N GLN A 234 18.66 -34.11 3.70
CA GLN A 234 17.77 -33.37 2.83
C GLN A 234 16.53 -34.20 2.50
N TRP A 235 15.38 -33.55 2.61
CA TRP A 235 14.06 -34.12 2.37
C TRP A 235 13.28 -33.28 1.36
N ARG A 236 12.40 -33.90 0.59
CA ARG A 236 11.41 -33.21 -0.25
C ARG A 236 10.02 -33.50 0.29
N LEU A 237 9.23 -32.46 0.45
CA LEU A 237 7.81 -32.59 0.78
C LEU A 237 7.03 -32.53 -0.54
N ILE A 238 6.51 -33.67 -0.97
CA ILE A 238 5.79 -33.81 -2.23
C ILE A 238 4.29 -33.75 -1.92
N PRO A 239 3.53 -32.79 -2.44
CA PRO A 239 2.08 -32.74 -2.22
C PRO A 239 1.41 -34.00 -2.76
N SER A 240 0.56 -34.62 -1.95
CA SER A 240 -0.23 -35.77 -2.40
C SER A 240 -1.47 -35.34 -3.20
N ASP A 241 -1.94 -34.12 -2.97
CA ASP A 241 -2.96 -33.41 -3.73
C ASP A 241 -2.66 -31.91 -3.67
N VAL A 242 -2.75 -31.21 -4.80
CA VAL A 242 -2.50 -29.77 -4.93
C VAL A 242 -3.50 -28.94 -4.12
N HIS A 243 -4.66 -29.53 -3.80
CA HIS A 243 -5.75 -28.85 -3.11
C HIS A 243 -5.78 -29.07 -1.60
N THR A 244 -4.86 -29.88 -1.06
CA THR A 244 -4.81 -30.20 0.37
C THR A 244 -3.42 -29.96 0.95
N ASP A 245 -3.34 -29.70 2.26
CA ASP A 245 -2.06 -29.59 2.97
C ASP A 245 -1.53 -30.98 3.38
N THR A 246 -1.58 -31.96 2.47
CA THR A 246 -1.06 -33.32 2.73
C THR A 246 0.09 -33.68 1.81
N PHE A 247 1.16 -34.22 2.39
CA PHE A 247 2.46 -34.41 1.76
C PHE A 247 3.01 -35.81 2.00
N LEU A 248 3.75 -36.31 1.02
CA LEU A 248 4.72 -37.39 1.21
C LEU A 248 6.08 -36.77 1.50
N ILE A 249 6.81 -37.27 2.49
CA ILE A 249 8.15 -36.79 2.81
C ILE A 249 9.15 -37.78 2.23
N GLN A 250 9.92 -37.36 1.23
CA GLN A 250 10.87 -38.20 0.50
C GLN A 250 12.32 -37.82 0.82
N SER A 251 13.18 -38.80 1.07
CA SER A 251 14.63 -38.59 1.20
C SER A 251 15.22 -38.20 -0.17
N VAL A 252 15.99 -37.12 -0.23
CA VAL A 252 16.65 -36.69 -1.49
C VAL A 252 17.71 -37.69 -1.94
N ARG A 253 18.43 -38.28 -1.00
CA ARG A 253 19.54 -39.20 -1.30
C ARG A 253 19.08 -40.58 -1.76
N PHE A 254 18.03 -41.12 -1.15
CA PHE A 254 17.61 -42.50 -1.37
C PHE A 254 16.27 -42.63 -2.09
N GLU A 255 15.53 -41.53 -2.29
CA GLU A 255 14.19 -41.51 -2.89
C GLU A 255 13.14 -42.33 -2.11
N GLU A 256 13.43 -42.63 -0.85
CA GLU A 256 12.58 -43.38 0.08
C GLU A 256 11.62 -42.47 0.84
N TYR A 257 10.41 -42.96 1.18
CA TYR A 257 9.36 -42.13 1.80
C TYR A 257 9.22 -42.36 3.31
N LEU A 258 9.19 -41.29 4.10
CA LEU A 258 8.92 -41.35 5.53
C LEU A 258 7.47 -41.80 5.80
N TYR A 259 7.28 -42.81 6.64
CA TYR A 259 5.97 -43.28 7.02
C TYR A 259 5.91 -43.73 8.48
N SER A 260 4.71 -43.67 9.06
CA SER A 260 4.44 -44.16 10.41
C SER A 260 3.93 -45.60 10.37
N ALA A 261 4.60 -46.53 11.05
CA ALA A 261 4.23 -47.94 11.04
C ALA A 261 3.10 -48.22 12.05
N ASP A 262 2.00 -48.85 11.62
CA ASP A 262 0.83 -49.16 12.45
C ASP A 262 0.95 -50.49 13.22
N TYR A 263 1.74 -51.43 12.68
CA TYR A 263 2.04 -52.73 13.30
C TYR A 263 3.23 -52.69 14.27
N ALA A 264 4.11 -51.69 14.17
CA ALA A 264 5.35 -51.60 14.97
C ALA A 264 5.23 -50.57 16.10
N LYS A 265 4.36 -50.89 17.08
CA LYS A 265 4.23 -50.09 18.29
C LYS A 265 5.50 -50.22 19.15
N PHE A 266 6.29 -49.14 19.22
CA PHE A 266 7.38 -48.96 20.16
C PHE A 266 6.84 -48.89 21.60
N LYS A 267 7.69 -49.23 22.59
CA LYS A 267 7.41 -49.30 24.03
C LYS A 267 6.22 -48.43 24.48
N LYS A 268 5.33 -49.00 25.28
CA LYS A 268 4.30 -48.20 25.97
C LYS A 268 4.99 -47.14 26.81
N ASP A 269 4.50 -45.92 26.75
CA ASP A 269 4.96 -44.86 27.65
C ASP A 269 4.66 -45.23 29.12
N ALA A 270 5.17 -44.44 30.08
CA ALA A 270 4.94 -44.66 31.50
C ALA A 270 3.44 -44.68 31.91
N ARG A 271 2.53 -44.32 31.00
CA ARG A 271 1.07 -44.27 31.20
C ARG A 271 0.31 -45.29 30.34
N GLY A 272 1.00 -46.17 29.62
CA GLY A 272 0.40 -47.25 28.84
C GLY A 272 -0.01 -46.91 27.39
N LYS A 273 0.19 -45.67 26.92
CA LYS A 273 -0.07 -45.30 25.51
C LYS A 273 1.06 -45.84 24.62
N SER A 274 0.69 -46.47 23.52
CA SER A 274 1.64 -47.01 22.54
C SER A 274 2.25 -45.88 21.70
N ARG A 275 3.56 -45.95 21.44
CA ARG A 275 4.27 -45.06 20.50
C ARG A 275 4.46 -45.80 19.18
N SER A 276 4.39 -45.16 18.03
CA SER A 276 4.58 -45.84 16.74
C SER A 276 5.98 -45.54 16.18
N ARG A 277 6.64 -46.55 15.56
CA ARG A 277 7.95 -46.34 14.93
C ARG A 277 7.80 -45.64 13.59
N VAL A 278 8.78 -44.79 13.25
CA VAL A 278 8.86 -44.13 11.95
C VAL A 278 10.02 -44.70 11.15
N PHE A 279 9.74 -45.02 9.88
CA PHE A 279 10.70 -45.62 8.96
C PHE A 279 10.67 -44.88 7.62
N THR A 280 11.67 -45.11 6.77
CA THR A 280 11.61 -44.83 5.35
C THR A 280 11.22 -46.09 4.57
N TRP A 281 10.33 -45.92 3.60
CA TRP A 281 9.77 -46.95 2.72
C TRP A 281 10.64 -47.10 1.49
N ARG A 282 11.22 -48.30 1.29
CA ARG A 282 12.26 -48.56 0.28
C ARG A 282 11.74 -49.23 -0.99
N LYS A 283 10.49 -49.68 -1.03
CA LYS A 283 9.95 -50.37 -2.20
C LYS A 283 9.84 -49.40 -3.37
N THR A 284 10.63 -49.65 -4.39
CA THR A 284 10.67 -48.83 -5.60
C THR A 284 9.36 -49.01 -6.38
N GLY A 285 8.73 -47.91 -6.77
CA GLY A 285 7.48 -47.91 -7.55
C GLY A 285 6.19 -48.07 -6.72
N GLU A 286 6.28 -48.34 -5.42
CA GLU A 286 5.11 -48.41 -4.53
C GLU A 286 5.10 -47.24 -3.53
N SER A 287 3.98 -46.51 -3.45
CA SER A 287 3.81 -45.49 -2.41
C SER A 287 3.55 -46.15 -1.04
N PRO A 288 3.97 -45.54 0.08
CA PRO A 288 3.68 -46.04 1.44
C PRO A 288 2.20 -45.96 1.85
N GLY A 289 1.29 -45.67 0.91
CA GLY A 289 -0.15 -45.57 1.15
C GLY A 289 -0.51 -44.43 2.13
N PRO A 290 -1.63 -44.54 2.86
CA PRO A 290 -2.09 -43.49 3.78
C PRO A 290 -1.17 -43.28 4.97
N ALA A 291 -0.39 -44.29 5.37
CA ALA A 291 0.54 -44.23 6.49
C ALA A 291 1.75 -43.31 6.24
N GLY A 292 2.08 -43.03 4.98
CA GLY A 292 3.13 -42.09 4.58
C GLY A 292 2.66 -40.66 4.33
N LYS A 293 1.36 -40.38 4.50
CA LYS A 293 0.82 -39.02 4.34
C LYS A 293 1.01 -38.22 5.62
N TRP A 294 1.58 -37.03 5.49
CA TRP A 294 1.86 -36.09 6.57
C TRP A 294 1.20 -34.74 6.29
N GLN A 295 0.91 -33.98 7.34
CA GLN A 295 0.37 -32.63 7.28
C GLN A 295 1.23 -31.71 8.14
N LEU A 296 1.52 -30.51 7.63
CA LEU A 296 2.21 -29.47 8.38
C LEU A 296 1.20 -28.71 9.23
N VAL A 297 1.49 -28.58 10.53
CA VAL A 297 0.68 -27.79 11.46
C VAL A 297 1.49 -26.61 11.96
N ALA A 298 1.20 -25.40 11.48
CA ALA A 298 1.93 -24.19 11.91
C ALA A 298 1.68 -23.92 13.40
N LEU A 299 2.75 -23.76 14.18
CA LEU A 299 2.69 -23.62 15.65
C LEU A 299 2.70 -22.16 16.13
N SER A 300 3.32 -21.27 15.36
CA SER A 300 3.43 -19.85 15.68
C SER A 300 3.19 -19.00 14.44
N VAL A 301 2.68 -17.78 14.64
CA VAL A 301 2.57 -16.75 13.60
C VAL A 301 3.91 -16.01 13.44
N GLU A 302 4.67 -15.88 14.51
CA GLU A 302 5.98 -15.19 14.53
C GLU A 302 7.08 -16.09 13.96
N GLU A 303 7.08 -17.38 14.32
CA GLU A 303 8.03 -18.37 13.81
C GLU A 303 7.45 -19.11 12.61
N ARG A 304 7.57 -18.50 11.43
CA ARG A 304 6.96 -18.99 10.17
C ARG A 304 7.55 -20.32 9.68
N ASP A 305 8.69 -20.73 10.20
CA ASP A 305 9.41 -21.96 9.85
C ASP A 305 9.24 -23.10 10.86
N VAL A 306 8.40 -22.93 11.90
CA VAL A 306 8.20 -23.90 12.97
C VAL A 306 6.83 -24.59 12.87
N PHE A 307 6.86 -25.91 12.70
CA PHE A 307 5.69 -26.75 12.44
C PHE A 307 5.65 -27.98 13.35
N ALA A 308 4.47 -28.52 13.57
CA ALA A 308 4.30 -29.91 13.98
C ALA A 308 3.93 -30.76 12.76
N LEU A 309 4.53 -31.94 12.64
CA LEU A 309 4.26 -32.89 11.57
C LEU A 309 3.22 -33.90 12.04
N TYR A 310 2.04 -33.89 11.43
CA TYR A 310 0.90 -34.70 11.83
C TYR A 310 0.60 -35.78 10.79
N ASN A 311 0.34 -37.00 11.25
CA ASN A 311 -0.03 -38.14 10.41
C ASN A 311 -1.56 -38.39 10.49
N PRO A 312 -2.34 -38.11 9.43
CA PRO A 312 -3.80 -38.27 9.47
C PRO A 312 -4.30 -39.70 9.60
N TYR A 313 -3.53 -40.68 9.12
CA TYR A 313 -3.91 -42.08 9.17
C TYR A 313 -3.90 -42.60 10.63
N GLN A 314 -2.83 -42.30 11.37
CA GLN A 314 -2.70 -42.75 12.77
C GLN A 314 -3.24 -41.74 13.79
N ARG A 315 -3.46 -40.49 13.39
CA ARG A 315 -3.83 -39.36 14.26
C ARG A 315 -2.77 -39.03 15.31
N GLU A 316 -1.50 -39.13 14.89
CA GLU A 316 -0.32 -38.95 15.75
C GLU A 316 0.62 -37.88 15.16
N PHE A 317 1.43 -37.27 16.02
CA PHE A 317 2.44 -36.27 15.66
C PHE A 317 3.84 -36.89 15.69
N LEU A 318 4.67 -36.48 14.74
CA LEU A 318 6.09 -36.82 14.68
C LEU A 318 6.84 -36.13 15.82
N TYR A 319 7.67 -36.87 16.53
CA TYR A 319 8.55 -36.31 17.55
C TYR A 319 9.78 -37.20 17.75
N ALA A 320 10.79 -36.67 18.45
CA ALA A 320 11.96 -37.42 18.88
C ALA A 320 12.06 -37.36 20.41
N PRO A 321 11.80 -38.46 21.13
CA PRO A 321 11.89 -38.51 22.59
C PRO A 321 13.32 -38.33 23.10
N THR A 322 13.48 -37.63 24.22
CA THR A 322 14.76 -37.48 24.93
C THR A 322 15.25 -38.78 25.57
N ALA A 323 14.34 -39.65 25.97
CA ALA A 323 14.65 -40.90 26.68
C ALA A 323 15.05 -42.08 25.78
N ASP A 324 14.64 -42.08 24.50
CA ASP A 324 14.85 -43.23 23.60
C ASP A 324 16.01 -42.94 22.62
N VAL A 325 17.22 -43.08 23.15
CA VAL A 325 18.49 -42.86 22.45
C VAL A 325 18.99 -44.18 21.83
N MET A 326 19.47 -44.13 20.59
CA MET A 326 20.11 -45.29 19.92
C MET A 326 21.58 -45.42 20.34
N ASP A 327 22.31 -44.30 20.30
CA ASP A 327 23.70 -44.18 20.73
C ASP A 327 23.97 -42.73 21.19
N SER A 328 25.18 -42.42 21.65
CA SER A 328 25.51 -41.07 22.15
C SER A 328 25.27 -39.92 21.16
N LYS A 329 25.06 -40.21 19.87
CA LYS A 329 24.91 -39.25 18.78
C LYS A 329 23.57 -39.31 18.06
N ARG A 330 22.75 -40.36 18.27
CA ARG A 330 21.55 -40.65 17.47
C ARG A 330 20.34 -40.98 18.33
N ARG A 331 19.18 -40.43 17.95
CA ARG A 331 17.89 -40.72 18.58
C ARG A 331 16.88 -41.30 17.61
N HIS A 332 15.99 -42.13 18.14
CA HIS A 332 14.88 -42.66 17.37
C HIS A 332 13.83 -41.58 17.11
N VAL A 333 13.23 -41.63 15.92
CA VAL A 333 12.09 -40.81 15.55
C VAL A 333 10.84 -41.65 15.68
N LEU A 334 9.85 -41.14 16.42
CA LEU A 334 8.62 -41.85 16.75
C LEU A 334 7.41 -40.95 16.47
N THR A 335 6.22 -41.54 16.56
CA THR A 335 4.94 -40.85 16.53
C THR A 335 4.18 -41.07 17.83
N ARG A 336 3.41 -40.05 18.22
CA ARG A 336 2.63 -40.02 19.46
C ARG A 336 1.33 -39.22 19.28
N ALA A 337 0.24 -39.70 19.87
CA ALA A 337 -1.00 -38.93 19.98
C ALA A 337 -0.81 -37.63 20.81
N ALA A 338 -1.45 -36.54 20.41
CA ALA A 338 -1.36 -35.29 21.15
C ALA A 338 -1.82 -35.44 22.61
N PRO A 339 -1.15 -34.78 23.57
CA PRO A 339 -1.43 -34.90 24.99
C PRO A 339 -2.82 -34.38 25.37
N ASP A 340 -3.53 -35.11 26.21
CA ASP A 340 -4.86 -34.69 26.68
C ASP A 340 -4.71 -33.71 27.85
N GLY A 341 -4.71 -32.40 27.54
CA GLY A 341 -4.66 -31.30 28.53
C GLY A 341 -3.28 -30.94 29.08
N ALA A 342 -3.24 -30.00 30.03
CA ALA A 342 -2.00 -29.44 30.60
C ALA A 342 -1.21 -30.41 31.51
N ARG A 343 -1.73 -31.61 31.78
CA ARG A 343 -1.16 -32.62 32.71
C ARG A 343 -0.12 -33.56 32.09
N GLU A 344 0.09 -33.52 30.77
CA GLU A 344 1.04 -34.39 30.06
C GLU A 344 2.39 -33.72 29.76
N ALA A 345 2.55 -32.41 29.98
CA ALA A 345 3.84 -31.75 29.91
C ALA A 345 4.67 -32.10 31.16
N SER A 346 5.29 -33.28 31.20
CA SER A 346 6.36 -33.50 32.17
C SER A 346 7.47 -32.48 31.92
N ASN A 347 8.11 -31.98 32.97
CA ASN A 347 9.30 -31.12 32.85
C ASN A 347 10.45 -31.79 32.07
N THR A 348 10.36 -33.10 31.81
CA THR A 348 11.36 -33.94 31.13
C THR A 348 11.14 -34.13 29.62
N GLU A 349 9.93 -33.89 29.11
CA GLU A 349 9.57 -34.07 27.68
C GLU A 349 9.06 -32.74 27.05
N GLY A 350 9.83 -31.65 27.15
CA GLY A 350 9.73 -30.52 26.21
C GLY A 350 8.52 -29.57 26.32
N GLY A 351 7.73 -29.61 27.40
CA GLY A 351 6.72 -28.58 27.69
C GLY A 351 5.68 -28.37 26.58
N ALA A 352 5.42 -27.11 26.21
CA ALA A 352 4.43 -26.73 25.20
C ALA A 352 4.87 -27.01 23.74
N MET A 353 6.15 -27.33 23.50
CA MET A 353 6.79 -27.44 22.18
C MET A 353 7.41 -28.83 21.91
N TRP A 354 6.90 -29.87 22.58
CA TRP A 354 7.44 -31.23 22.54
C TRP A 354 7.40 -31.92 21.15
N CYS A 355 6.66 -31.38 20.19
CA CYS A 355 6.57 -31.85 18.80
C CYS A 355 6.91 -30.76 17.76
N ALA A 356 7.65 -29.73 18.17
CA ALA A 356 8.02 -28.63 17.29
C ALA A 356 9.25 -28.97 16.42
N TRP A 357 9.08 -28.81 15.12
CA TRP A 357 10.09 -29.00 14.09
C TRP A 357 10.32 -27.68 13.35
N ARG A 358 11.56 -27.21 13.34
CA ARG A 358 12.01 -26.17 12.43
C ARG A 358 12.26 -26.80 11.06
N ILE A 359 11.58 -26.32 10.03
CA ILE A 359 11.66 -26.86 8.67
C ILE A 359 12.05 -25.73 7.74
N ALA A 360 13.28 -25.76 7.24
CA ALA A 360 13.84 -24.68 6.44
C ALA A 360 14.41 -25.22 5.11
N PRO A 361 14.46 -24.39 4.05
CA PRO A 361 15.16 -24.75 2.82
C PRO A 361 16.63 -25.06 3.09
N ALA A 362 17.15 -26.13 2.48
CA ALA A 362 18.54 -26.55 2.65
C ALA A 362 19.54 -25.55 2.06
N GLN A 363 19.12 -24.80 1.04
CA GLN A 363 19.85 -23.68 0.44
C GLN A 363 18.91 -22.49 0.34
N GLN A 364 19.33 -21.35 0.84
CA GLN A 364 18.56 -20.10 0.80
C GLN A 364 19.49 -18.96 0.42
N SER A 365 19.09 -18.15 -0.56
CA SER A 365 19.90 -17.01 -0.99
C SER A 365 19.97 -15.94 0.11
N SER A 366 21.03 -15.12 0.12
CA SER A 366 21.17 -14.00 1.05
C SER A 366 20.01 -13.00 0.92
N MET A 367 19.50 -12.81 -0.30
CA MET A 367 18.32 -11.97 -0.57
C MET A 367 17.07 -12.54 0.11
N GLU A 368 16.77 -13.82 -0.13
CA GLU A 368 15.59 -14.46 0.47
C GLU A 368 15.65 -14.46 1.99
N ARG A 369 16.85 -14.63 2.58
CA ARG A 369 17.06 -14.50 4.03
C ARG A 369 16.76 -13.09 4.52
N GLY A 370 17.23 -12.07 3.79
CA GLY A 370 16.99 -10.67 4.12
C GLY A 370 15.52 -10.26 4.05
N VAL A 371 14.82 -10.64 2.98
CA VAL A 371 13.39 -10.36 2.81
C VAL A 371 12.54 -11.14 3.83
N GLU A 372 12.91 -12.37 4.15
CA GLU A 372 12.21 -13.14 5.19
C GLU A 372 12.37 -12.50 6.57
N ALA A 373 13.60 -12.12 6.93
CA ALA A 373 13.87 -11.42 8.18
C ALA A 373 13.09 -10.09 8.28
N PHE A 374 12.90 -9.40 7.16
CA PHE A 374 12.08 -8.19 7.09
C PHE A 374 10.61 -8.48 7.49
N PHE A 375 9.97 -9.49 6.89
CA PHE A 375 8.58 -9.84 7.21
C PHE A 375 8.43 -10.47 8.60
N ALA A 376 9.46 -11.13 9.11
CA ALA A 376 9.55 -11.59 10.50
C ALA A 376 9.79 -10.44 11.51
N LYS A 377 9.86 -9.18 11.06
CA LYS A 377 10.16 -7.98 11.87
C LYS A 377 11.54 -8.00 12.53
N GLN A 378 12.46 -8.83 12.04
CA GLN A 378 13.86 -8.90 12.46
C GLN A 378 14.70 -7.94 11.61
N TYR A 379 14.41 -6.64 11.73
CA TYR A 379 15.01 -5.60 10.88
C TYR A 379 16.54 -5.55 10.88
N PRO A 380 17.26 -5.77 12.00
CA PRO A 380 18.74 -5.77 11.98
C PRO A 380 19.31 -6.86 11.08
N VAL A 381 18.79 -8.10 11.20
CA VAL A 381 19.19 -9.24 10.39
C VAL A 381 18.82 -9.00 8.93
N ALA A 382 17.66 -8.40 8.66
CA ALA A 382 17.24 -8.04 7.31
C ALA A 382 18.25 -7.10 6.63
N VAL A 383 18.69 -6.03 7.31
CA VAL A 383 19.65 -5.06 6.75
C VAL A 383 20.99 -5.73 6.43
N GLU A 384 21.49 -6.57 7.32
CA GLU A 384 22.76 -7.29 7.12
C GLU A 384 22.69 -8.23 5.91
N GLN A 385 21.68 -9.09 5.85
CA GLN A 385 21.53 -10.08 4.79
C GLN A 385 21.24 -9.43 3.42
N LEU A 386 20.44 -8.36 3.38
CA LEU A 386 20.20 -7.60 2.15
C LEU A 386 21.48 -6.89 1.67
N THR A 387 22.33 -6.43 2.59
CA THR A 387 23.63 -5.82 2.23
C THR A 387 24.60 -6.85 1.67
N LEU A 388 24.59 -8.08 2.19
CA LEU A 388 25.33 -9.19 1.59
C LEU A 388 24.78 -9.55 0.21
N ALA A 389 23.45 -9.60 0.05
CA ALA A 389 22.80 -9.93 -1.21
C ALA A 389 23.16 -8.97 -2.35
N LEU A 390 23.30 -7.68 -2.06
CA LEU A 390 23.73 -6.66 -3.03
C LEU A 390 25.14 -6.89 -3.58
N LYS A 391 26.01 -7.64 -2.89
CA LYS A 391 27.36 -7.98 -3.39
C LYS A 391 27.34 -9.15 -4.37
N ASP A 392 26.38 -10.07 -4.19
CA ASP A 392 26.33 -11.35 -4.90
C ASP A 392 25.41 -11.30 -6.14
N LEU A 393 24.46 -10.34 -6.19
CA LEU A 393 23.47 -10.24 -7.25
C LEU A 393 23.98 -9.42 -8.44
N PRO A 394 23.48 -9.67 -9.67
CA PRO A 394 23.72 -8.80 -10.82
C PRO A 394 22.85 -7.52 -10.77
N ASP A 395 23.40 -6.39 -11.23
CA ASP A 395 22.74 -5.06 -11.25
C ASP A 395 21.50 -5.03 -12.16
N ASN A 396 20.33 -5.37 -11.62
CA ASN A 396 19.08 -5.50 -12.37
C ASN A 396 17.86 -5.08 -11.52
N THR A 397 16.85 -5.96 -11.39
CA THR A 397 15.56 -5.74 -10.70
C THR A 397 15.63 -6.09 -9.21
N GLU A 398 16.45 -7.08 -8.86
CA GLU A 398 16.56 -7.58 -7.48
C GLU A 398 17.26 -6.57 -6.57
N HIS A 399 18.12 -5.72 -7.12
CA HIS A 399 18.74 -4.59 -6.44
C HIS A 399 17.70 -3.59 -5.93
N VAL A 400 16.73 -3.21 -6.77
CA VAL A 400 15.64 -2.28 -6.39
C VAL A 400 14.85 -2.83 -5.20
N LYS A 401 14.56 -4.14 -5.20
CA LYS A 401 13.88 -4.80 -4.07
C LYS A 401 14.75 -4.79 -2.81
N CYS A 402 16.03 -5.12 -2.94
CA CYS A 402 16.96 -5.11 -1.80
C CYS A 402 17.07 -3.72 -1.18
N PHE A 403 17.23 -2.67 -1.99
CA PHE A 403 17.24 -1.29 -1.51
C PHE A 403 15.90 -0.90 -0.87
N ALA A 404 14.75 -1.22 -1.48
CA ALA A 404 13.44 -0.87 -0.92
C ALA A 404 13.16 -1.51 0.45
N TYR A 405 13.47 -2.81 0.60
CA TYR A 405 13.31 -3.51 1.88
C TYR A 405 14.36 -3.08 2.91
N ARG A 406 15.62 -2.85 2.50
CA ARG A 406 16.70 -2.38 3.39
C ARG A 406 16.40 -0.98 3.91
N MET A 407 15.97 -0.09 3.03
CA MET A 407 15.57 1.27 3.36
C MET A 407 14.40 1.26 4.35
N THR A 408 13.38 0.44 4.09
CA THR A 408 12.23 0.32 5.01
C THR A 408 12.65 -0.26 6.35
N ALA A 409 13.54 -1.27 6.38
CA ALA A 409 14.09 -1.81 7.62
C ALA A 409 14.86 -0.75 8.41
N ASN A 410 15.70 0.05 7.75
CA ASN A 410 16.43 1.17 8.37
C ASN A 410 15.48 2.23 8.94
N LEU A 411 14.39 2.53 8.23
CA LEU A 411 13.34 3.43 8.71
C LEU A 411 12.64 2.88 9.97
N ARG A 412 12.33 1.58 10.02
CA ARG A 412 11.77 0.92 11.22
C ARG A 412 12.76 0.89 12.38
N LEU A 413 14.07 0.83 12.10
CA LEU A 413 15.16 0.94 13.07
C LEU A 413 15.49 2.39 13.47
N ARG A 414 14.78 3.39 12.93
CA ARG A 414 15.02 4.83 13.15
C ARG A 414 16.41 5.30 12.72
N LYS A 415 17.02 4.64 11.73
CA LYS A 415 18.29 5.04 11.11
C LYS A 415 18.02 5.84 9.84
N PHE A 416 17.56 7.09 10.00
CA PHE A 416 17.13 7.94 8.89
C PHE A 416 18.26 8.33 7.94
N ASP A 417 19.48 8.49 8.45
CA ASP A 417 20.67 8.84 7.65
C ASP A 417 20.97 7.81 6.56
N LEU A 418 20.60 6.55 6.78
CA LEU A 418 20.82 5.43 5.86
C LEU A 418 19.68 5.26 4.83
N VAL A 419 18.62 6.06 4.92
CA VAL A 419 17.46 5.99 4.00
C VAL A 419 17.77 6.74 2.70
N ALA A 420 18.35 7.94 2.79
CA ALA A 420 18.64 8.76 1.61
C ALA A 420 19.59 8.09 0.59
N PRO A 421 20.68 7.41 1.00
CA PRO A 421 21.54 6.69 0.05
C PRO A 421 20.83 5.55 -0.67
N ASP A 422 19.99 4.78 0.04
CA ASP A 422 19.23 3.68 -0.56
C ASP A 422 18.20 4.20 -1.57
N PHE A 423 17.58 5.35 -1.29
CA PHE A 423 16.66 6.01 -2.21
C PHE A 423 17.36 6.55 -3.46
N GLN A 424 18.52 7.18 -3.30
CA GLN A 424 19.33 7.68 -4.41
C GLN A 424 19.80 6.53 -5.31
N ALA A 425 20.25 5.41 -4.73
CA ALA A 425 20.63 4.22 -5.48
C ALA A 425 19.48 3.65 -6.31
N ILE A 426 18.23 3.72 -5.81
CA ILE A 426 17.05 3.32 -6.59
C ILE A 426 16.80 4.27 -7.77
N GLN A 427 17.01 5.58 -7.60
CA GLN A 427 16.84 6.56 -8.68
C GLN A 427 17.90 6.41 -9.77
N GLU A 428 19.15 6.19 -9.38
CA GLU A 428 20.28 5.96 -10.30
C GLU A 428 20.04 4.74 -11.20
N LEU A 429 19.32 3.73 -10.71
CA LEU A 429 18.99 2.53 -11.49
C LEU A 429 18.04 2.79 -12.67
N GLY A 430 17.19 3.84 -12.62
CA GLY A 430 16.40 4.44 -13.73
C GLY A 430 15.47 3.56 -14.59
N GLY A 431 14.62 4.20 -15.42
CA GLY A 431 13.87 3.56 -16.53
C GLY A 431 12.63 2.72 -16.13
N ASP A 432 12.39 1.60 -16.82
CA ASP A 432 11.28 0.63 -16.56
C ASP A 432 11.23 0.11 -15.11
N LYS A 433 12.32 0.32 -14.36
CA LYS A 433 12.45 0.00 -12.93
C LYS A 433 11.63 0.94 -12.02
N ALA A 434 11.17 2.10 -12.51
CA ALA A 434 10.21 2.95 -11.81
C ALA A 434 8.84 2.25 -11.63
N ALA A 435 8.41 1.42 -12.58
CA ALA A 435 7.19 0.62 -12.46
C ALA A 435 7.28 -0.41 -11.31
N ILE A 436 8.49 -0.90 -11.02
CA ILE A 436 8.78 -1.77 -9.87
C ILE A 436 8.65 -1.00 -8.56
N PHE A 437 9.15 0.25 -8.53
CA PHE A 437 8.98 1.15 -7.39
C PHE A 437 7.50 1.41 -7.08
N HIS A 438 6.66 1.56 -8.11
CA HIS A 438 5.20 1.64 -7.97
C HIS A 438 4.56 0.29 -7.57
N GLY A 439 5.13 -0.85 -7.97
CA GLY A 439 4.68 -2.18 -7.52
C GLY A 439 4.77 -2.38 -6.00
N LEU A 440 5.70 -1.67 -5.35
CA LEU A 440 5.86 -1.63 -3.90
C LEU A 440 5.08 -0.48 -3.22
N ALA A 441 4.08 0.11 -3.89
CA ALA A 441 3.24 1.18 -3.34
C ALA A 441 2.74 0.94 -1.91
N HIS A 442 2.32 -0.30 -1.60
CA HIS A 442 1.87 -0.67 -0.25
C HIS A 442 2.93 -0.42 0.84
N LEU A 443 4.21 -0.68 0.53
CA LEU A 443 5.33 -0.47 1.45
C LEU A 443 5.51 1.03 1.73
N TRP A 444 5.28 1.87 0.72
CA TRP A 444 5.35 3.34 0.86
C TRP A 444 4.17 3.90 1.66
N GLU A 445 2.95 3.41 1.42
CA GLU A 445 1.76 3.77 2.20
C GLU A 445 1.93 3.40 3.68
N GLU A 446 2.46 2.20 3.96
CA GLU A 446 2.79 1.77 5.33
C GLU A 446 3.89 2.62 5.96
N ASN A 447 4.90 3.03 5.19
CA ASN A 447 5.96 3.90 5.67
C ASN A 447 5.44 5.31 5.98
N ALA A 448 4.61 5.88 5.10
CA ALA A 448 3.96 7.17 5.32
C ALA A 448 3.06 7.13 6.55
N SER A 449 2.24 6.09 6.68
CA SER A 449 1.36 5.89 7.84
C SER A 449 2.14 5.73 9.13
N TYR A 450 3.23 4.96 9.12
CA TYR A 450 4.11 4.82 10.27
C TYR A 450 4.81 6.13 10.65
N LEU A 451 5.32 6.88 9.67
CA LEU A 451 5.95 8.18 9.93
C LEU A 451 4.93 9.17 10.51
N SER A 452 3.70 9.19 9.99
CA SER A 452 2.59 9.97 10.54
C SER A 452 2.23 9.55 11.97
N ALA A 453 2.10 8.24 12.23
CA ALA A 453 1.82 7.72 13.57
C ALA A 453 2.97 8.00 14.56
N MET A 454 4.21 7.91 14.10
CA MET A 454 5.40 8.20 14.90
C MET A 454 5.48 9.70 15.26
N ALA A 455 5.17 10.59 14.31
CA ALA A 455 5.07 12.03 14.52
C ALA A 455 3.96 12.42 15.52
N ASN A 456 2.92 11.59 15.65
CA ASN A 456 1.84 11.79 16.61
C ASN A 456 2.12 11.22 18.02
N SER A 457 3.19 10.43 18.19
CA SER A 457 3.39 9.58 19.39
C SER A 457 4.45 10.07 20.40
N SER A 458 5.36 10.97 20.03
CA SER A 458 6.38 11.48 20.96
C SER A 458 6.66 12.97 20.74
N PRO A 459 6.62 13.80 21.79
CA PRO A 459 6.82 15.26 21.68
C PRO A 459 8.24 15.63 21.24
N ASP A 460 9.27 14.87 21.64
CA ASP A 460 10.68 15.16 21.29
C ASP A 460 11.02 14.86 19.82
N LEU A 461 10.37 13.85 19.21
CA LEU A 461 10.48 13.60 17.77
C LEU A 461 9.45 14.37 16.95
N GLN A 462 8.45 14.99 17.59
CA GLN A 462 7.71 16.07 16.95
C GLN A 462 8.68 17.20 16.66
N ILE A 463 9.57 17.54 17.60
CA ILE A 463 10.63 18.54 17.40
C ILE A 463 11.66 18.07 16.36
N GLN A 464 12.14 16.82 16.35
CA GLN A 464 13.08 16.35 15.31
C GLN A 464 12.45 16.11 13.92
N ALA A 465 11.21 15.64 13.83
CA ALA A 465 10.49 15.52 12.56
C ALA A 465 10.07 16.91 12.05
N ILE A 466 9.74 17.83 12.96
CA ILE A 466 9.63 19.26 12.65
C ILE A 466 11.00 19.75 12.17
N GLU A 467 12.11 19.58 12.88
CA GLU A 467 13.48 20.00 12.47
C GLU A 467 13.94 19.44 11.12
N ILE A 468 13.64 18.17 10.79
CA ILE A 468 13.95 17.58 9.47
C ILE A 468 13.01 18.11 8.38
N SER A 469 11.76 18.43 8.72
CA SER A 469 10.78 19.07 7.83
C SER A 469 10.95 20.59 7.72
N THR A 470 11.61 21.22 8.70
CA THR A 470 11.81 22.67 8.83
C THR A 470 13.25 23.08 8.54
N SER A 471 14.18 22.14 8.34
CA SER A 471 15.55 22.47 7.95
C SER A 471 15.57 22.92 6.48
N PRO A 472 16.01 24.16 6.19
CA PRO A 472 16.14 24.65 4.82
C PRO A 472 17.21 23.89 4.01
N GLU A 473 17.99 23.01 4.65
CA GLU A 473 19.02 22.19 3.99
C GLU A 473 18.45 20.91 3.35
N ASN A 474 17.18 20.56 3.60
CA ASN A 474 16.55 19.36 3.05
C ASN A 474 16.12 19.57 1.57
N PRO A 475 16.53 18.68 0.63
CA PRO A 475 16.14 18.77 -0.80
C PRO A 475 14.62 18.81 -1.06
N PHE A 476 13.82 18.28 -0.14
CA PHE A 476 12.36 18.24 -0.24
C PHE A 476 11.66 19.35 0.54
N PHE A 477 12.41 20.22 1.24
CA PHE A 477 11.85 21.30 2.07
C PHE A 477 10.87 22.18 1.29
N MET A 478 11.25 22.63 0.09
CA MET A 478 10.40 23.49 -0.75
C MET A 478 9.08 22.81 -1.12
N ARG A 479 9.10 21.52 -1.50
CA ARG A 479 7.89 20.75 -1.82
C ARG A 479 7.03 20.49 -0.59
N HIS A 480 7.67 20.21 0.54
CA HIS A 480 6.98 19.97 1.80
C HIS A 480 6.26 21.24 2.28
N GLN A 481 6.94 22.39 2.24
CA GLN A 481 6.37 23.68 2.64
C GLN A 481 5.26 24.14 1.70
N LEU A 482 5.39 23.91 0.38
CA LEU A 482 4.29 24.14 -0.56
C LEU A 482 3.06 23.30 -0.21
N SER A 483 3.24 22.01 0.08
CA SER A 483 2.12 21.12 0.46
C SER A 483 1.47 21.53 1.80
N LYS A 484 2.29 21.92 2.79
CA LYS A 484 1.82 22.45 4.07
C LYS A 484 1.06 23.76 3.90
N GLY A 485 1.56 24.65 3.05
CA GLY A 485 0.86 25.88 2.65
C GLY A 485 -0.48 25.58 1.97
N ASP A 486 -0.53 24.59 1.06
CA ASP A 486 -1.77 24.17 0.40
C ASP A 486 -2.82 23.67 1.41
N ASP A 487 -2.41 22.93 2.45
CA ASP A 487 -3.33 22.49 3.52
C ASP A 487 -3.85 23.68 4.37
N TYR A 488 -3.01 24.67 4.70
CA TYR A 488 -3.49 25.87 5.38
C TYR A 488 -4.40 26.73 4.49
N PHE A 489 -4.07 26.85 3.21
CA PHE A 489 -4.88 27.56 2.22
C PHE A 489 -6.29 26.96 2.13
N VAL A 490 -6.36 25.63 2.06
CA VAL A 490 -7.61 24.85 2.08
C VAL A 490 -8.42 25.11 3.35
N ARG A 491 -7.76 25.24 4.51
CA ARG A 491 -8.40 25.58 5.80
C ARG A 491 -8.86 27.03 5.90
N ARG A 492 -8.60 27.87 4.89
CA ARG A 492 -8.76 29.34 4.93
C ARG A 492 -7.92 30.04 6.00
N ASP A 493 -6.87 29.38 6.49
CA ASP A 493 -5.89 30.03 7.37
C ASP A 493 -4.81 30.68 6.49
N PHE A 494 -5.19 31.78 5.84
CA PHE A 494 -4.34 32.45 4.86
C PHE A 494 -3.06 33.01 5.49
N GLN A 495 -3.11 33.43 6.76
CA GLN A 495 -1.95 33.94 7.48
C GLN A 495 -0.90 32.84 7.70
N ALA A 496 -1.31 31.65 8.14
CA ALA A 496 -0.39 30.51 8.26
C ALA A 496 0.11 30.02 6.89
N ALA A 497 -0.76 30.01 5.87
CA ALA A 497 -0.39 29.62 4.51
C ALA A 497 0.69 30.53 3.91
N ILE A 498 0.58 31.86 4.12
CA ILE A 498 1.58 32.84 3.66
C ILE A 498 2.96 32.53 4.24
N ILE A 499 3.07 32.20 5.52
CA ILE A 499 4.36 31.89 6.16
C ILE A 499 5.01 30.69 5.46
N CYS A 500 4.28 29.59 5.28
CA CYS A 500 4.81 28.40 4.60
C CYS A 500 5.21 28.66 3.15
N TYR A 501 4.43 29.44 2.40
CA TYR A 501 4.76 29.78 1.03
C TYR A 501 5.95 30.76 0.93
N GLN A 502 6.09 31.71 1.86
CA GLN A 502 7.27 32.58 1.96
C GLN A 502 8.53 31.76 2.25
N GLU A 503 8.48 30.83 3.21
CA GLU A 503 9.58 29.92 3.53
C GLU A 503 10.00 29.08 2.31
N ALA A 504 9.02 28.59 1.53
CA ALA A 504 9.30 27.88 0.28
C ALA A 504 9.92 28.79 -0.79
N ALA A 505 9.46 30.04 -0.90
CA ALA A 505 9.93 30.98 -1.91
C ALA A 505 11.35 31.53 -1.65
N THR A 506 11.72 31.68 -0.38
CA THR A 506 13.05 32.17 0.04
C THR A 506 14.08 31.06 0.22
N CYS A 507 13.67 29.79 0.08
CA CYS A 507 14.57 28.65 0.23
C CYS A 507 15.61 28.58 -0.90
N THR A 508 16.89 28.61 -0.55
CA THR A 508 18.01 28.30 -1.46
C THR A 508 18.31 26.79 -1.40
N PRO A 509 18.02 26.00 -2.44
CA PRO A 509 18.32 24.57 -2.43
C PRO A 509 19.84 24.35 -2.40
N THR A 510 20.32 23.48 -1.51
CA THR A 510 21.73 23.12 -1.32
C THR A 510 22.33 22.30 -2.48
N ILE A 511 21.54 21.99 -3.52
CA ILE A 511 21.99 21.28 -4.71
C ILE A 511 22.71 22.28 -5.64
N THR A 512 23.90 22.72 -5.26
CA THR A 512 24.92 23.09 -6.25
C THR A 512 25.41 21.78 -6.86
N SER A 513 24.92 21.47 -8.06
CA SER A 513 25.53 20.45 -8.92
C SER A 513 27.03 20.71 -8.99
N SER A 514 27.82 19.72 -8.62
CA SER A 514 29.27 19.72 -8.84
C SER A 514 29.56 19.63 -10.34
N SER A 515 29.45 20.75 -11.05
CA SER A 515 30.15 21.01 -12.31
C SER A 515 29.93 22.46 -12.76
N THR A 516 31.03 23.13 -13.05
CA THR A 516 31.16 24.44 -13.71
C THR A 516 30.62 25.66 -12.96
N GLU A 517 31.53 26.31 -12.22
CA GLU A 517 31.55 27.77 -12.09
C GLU A 517 31.31 28.39 -13.49
N GLY A 518 30.19 29.09 -13.67
CA GLY A 518 29.97 29.89 -14.89
C GLY A 518 28.64 29.75 -15.63
N SER A 519 27.51 29.46 -14.98
CA SER A 519 26.20 30.01 -15.40
C SER A 519 25.21 29.93 -14.25
N GLY A 520 24.81 31.07 -13.70
CA GLY A 520 23.85 31.16 -12.58
C GLY A 520 22.40 30.89 -12.99
N MET A 521 22.13 29.74 -13.60
CA MET A 521 20.77 29.31 -13.95
C MET A 521 20.32 28.23 -12.96
N GLU A 522 19.30 28.54 -12.16
CA GLU A 522 18.65 27.57 -11.26
C GLU A 522 17.98 26.45 -12.07
N ASP A 523 17.88 25.25 -11.48
CA ASP A 523 17.20 24.10 -12.10
C ASP A 523 15.75 24.46 -12.47
N PRO A 524 15.28 24.18 -13.70
CA PRO A 524 13.96 24.60 -14.19
C PRO A 524 12.79 24.14 -13.31
N GLU A 525 12.91 23.01 -12.61
CA GLU A 525 11.87 22.51 -11.70
C GLU A 525 11.87 23.27 -10.36
N THR A 526 13.05 23.65 -9.84
CA THR A 526 13.15 24.55 -8.68
C THR A 526 12.61 25.95 -8.97
N THR A 527 12.91 26.50 -10.15
CA THR A 527 12.36 27.77 -10.64
C THR A 527 10.84 27.72 -10.72
N ARG A 528 10.28 26.62 -11.27
CA ARG A 528 8.83 26.41 -11.36
C ARG A 528 8.17 26.36 -9.98
N GLN A 529 8.76 25.64 -9.02
CA GLN A 529 8.24 25.54 -7.66
C GLN A 529 8.29 26.88 -6.92
N ARG A 530 9.37 27.66 -7.10
CA ARG A 530 9.49 28.99 -6.51
C ARG A 530 8.45 29.97 -7.06
N VAL A 531 8.26 29.97 -8.38
CA VAL A 531 7.20 30.77 -9.02
C VAL A 531 5.82 30.37 -8.48
N ARG A 532 5.56 29.06 -8.33
CA ARG A 532 4.33 28.56 -7.72
C ARG A 532 4.15 29.07 -6.29
N ALA A 533 5.20 29.10 -5.47
CA ALA A 533 5.14 29.62 -4.11
C ALA A 533 4.72 31.10 -4.09
N TYR A 534 5.34 31.95 -4.92
CA TYR A 534 4.99 33.36 -5.01
C TYR A 534 3.57 33.60 -5.52
N VAL A 535 3.13 32.87 -6.54
CA VAL A 535 1.74 32.94 -7.02
C VAL A 535 0.78 32.53 -5.90
N SER A 536 1.10 31.49 -5.13
CA SER A 536 0.26 31.02 -4.02
C SER A 536 0.20 32.02 -2.86
N CYS A 537 1.32 32.66 -2.48
CA CYS A 537 1.33 33.81 -1.58
C CYS A 537 0.37 34.91 -2.07
N SER A 538 0.45 35.23 -3.37
CA SER A 538 -0.36 36.29 -3.97
C SER A 538 -1.86 35.97 -3.90
N LYS A 539 -2.24 34.69 -4.06
CA LYS A 539 -3.62 34.24 -3.85
C LYS A 539 -4.08 34.44 -2.41
N CYS A 540 -3.23 34.14 -1.42
CA CYS A 540 -3.55 34.38 -0.01
C CYS A 540 -3.76 35.88 0.28
N PHE A 541 -2.86 36.74 -0.20
CA PHE A 541 -2.99 38.20 -0.02
C PHE A 541 -4.23 38.75 -0.73
N PHE A 542 -4.54 38.25 -1.93
CA PHE A 542 -5.76 38.59 -2.64
C PHE A 542 -7.01 38.18 -1.84
N ALA A 543 -7.00 37.01 -1.20
CA ALA A 543 -8.10 36.56 -0.34
C ALA A 543 -8.25 37.35 0.97
N LEU A 544 -7.21 38.08 1.38
CA LEU A 544 -7.21 38.99 2.53
C LEU A 544 -7.50 40.45 2.14
N ASP A 545 -7.93 40.71 0.89
CA ASP A 545 -8.14 42.05 0.32
C ASP A 545 -6.88 42.94 0.28
N GLU A 546 -5.67 42.35 0.35
CA GLU A 546 -4.39 43.05 0.28
C GLU A 546 -3.82 43.03 -1.16
N THR A 547 -4.50 43.71 -2.09
CA THR A 547 -4.19 43.65 -3.53
C THR A 547 -2.80 44.21 -3.90
N GLU A 548 -2.31 45.22 -3.17
CA GLU A 548 -0.97 45.78 -3.37
C GLU A 548 0.13 44.77 -3.01
N ASN A 549 -0.03 44.05 -1.90
CA ASN A 549 0.91 43.00 -1.48
C ASN A 549 0.90 41.84 -2.49
N ALA A 550 -0.29 41.42 -2.93
CA ALA A 550 -0.42 40.43 -4.00
C ALA A 550 0.31 40.87 -5.30
N TRP A 551 0.17 42.14 -5.69
CA TRP A 551 0.84 42.69 -6.87
C TRP A 551 2.37 42.65 -6.77
N GLN A 552 2.92 42.97 -5.59
CA GLN A 552 4.37 42.93 -5.35
C GLN A 552 4.93 41.51 -5.51
N TYR A 553 4.30 40.51 -4.90
CA TYR A 553 4.73 39.12 -5.01
C TYR A 553 4.63 38.57 -6.44
N LEU A 554 3.60 38.95 -7.19
CA LEU A 554 3.48 38.61 -8.61
C LEU A 554 4.54 39.30 -9.47
N SER A 555 4.98 40.50 -9.09
CA SER A 555 6.05 41.22 -9.80
C SER A 555 7.39 40.54 -9.57
N ILE A 556 7.69 40.15 -8.32
CA ILE A 556 8.86 39.33 -7.99
C ILE A 556 8.85 38.02 -8.79
N ALA A 557 7.72 37.33 -8.86
CA ALA A 557 7.59 36.08 -9.62
C ALA A 557 7.84 36.26 -11.13
N HIS A 558 7.46 37.42 -11.68
CA HIS A 558 7.63 37.74 -13.11
C HIS A 558 9.08 38.05 -13.47
N ASP A 559 9.85 38.61 -12.53
CA ASP A 559 11.24 39.01 -12.74
C ASP A 559 12.25 37.83 -12.59
N ILE A 560 11.77 36.64 -12.18
CA ILE A 560 12.60 35.43 -12.09
C ILE A 560 13.06 34.99 -13.50
N ALA A 561 14.35 34.74 -13.66
CA ALA A 561 14.90 34.24 -14.93
C ALA A 561 14.46 32.78 -15.19
N GLY A 562 14.03 32.47 -16.41
CA GLY A 562 13.68 31.09 -16.81
C GLY A 562 12.25 30.65 -16.45
N VAL A 563 11.34 31.58 -16.20
CA VAL A 563 9.91 31.28 -15.97
C VAL A 563 9.30 30.59 -17.20
N SER A 564 8.55 29.52 -16.97
CA SER A 564 7.86 28.81 -18.05
C SER A 564 6.72 29.66 -18.64
N VAL A 565 6.41 29.45 -19.92
CA VAL A 565 5.32 30.17 -20.61
C VAL A 565 3.97 29.97 -19.91
N GLU A 566 3.74 28.79 -19.31
CA GLU A 566 2.54 28.49 -18.52
C GLU A 566 2.50 29.26 -17.20
N SER A 567 3.61 29.29 -16.46
CA SER A 567 3.70 30.05 -15.20
C SER A 567 3.56 31.55 -15.44
N GLU A 568 4.10 32.06 -16.55
CA GLU A 568 3.94 33.47 -16.94
C GLU A 568 2.48 33.83 -17.22
N ALA A 569 1.74 32.95 -17.91
CA ALA A 569 0.31 33.13 -18.13
C ALA A 569 -0.48 33.16 -16.80
N ALA A 570 -0.12 32.31 -15.84
CA ALA A 570 -0.73 32.32 -14.50
C ALA A 570 -0.40 33.60 -13.72
N ILE A 571 0.83 34.10 -13.78
CA ILE A 571 1.22 35.38 -13.14
C ILE A 571 0.40 36.53 -13.73
N LEU A 572 0.30 36.61 -15.05
CA LEU A 572 -0.43 37.68 -15.75
C LEU A 572 -1.94 37.64 -15.45
N LEU A 573 -2.54 36.44 -15.35
CA LEU A 573 -3.92 36.25 -14.92
C LEU A 573 -4.16 36.89 -13.54
N TRP A 574 -3.32 36.55 -12.55
CA TRP A 574 -3.48 37.09 -11.20
C TRP A 574 -3.14 38.59 -11.11
N LYS A 575 -2.21 39.10 -11.93
CA LYS A 575 -2.00 40.55 -12.07
C LYS A 575 -3.23 41.27 -12.61
N GLY A 576 -3.90 40.68 -13.62
CA GLY A 576 -5.18 41.16 -14.14
C GLY A 576 -6.23 41.21 -13.03
N LYS A 577 -6.37 40.14 -12.23
CA LYS A 577 -7.29 40.11 -11.08
C LYS A 577 -7.03 41.22 -10.06
N CYS A 578 -5.76 41.52 -9.74
CA CYS A 578 -5.41 42.63 -8.86
C CYS A 578 -5.83 44.00 -9.46
N ARG A 579 -5.57 44.24 -10.76
CA ARG A 579 -5.98 45.49 -11.42
C ARG A 579 -7.49 45.64 -11.51
N ARG A 580 -8.20 44.53 -11.73
CA ARG A 580 -9.66 44.48 -11.66
C ARG A 580 -10.17 44.92 -10.28
N ALA A 581 -9.60 44.37 -9.20
CA ALA A 581 -9.96 44.75 -7.84
C ALA A 581 -9.65 46.24 -7.54
N GLN A 582 -8.61 46.81 -8.15
CA GLN A 582 -8.30 48.24 -8.11
C GLN A 582 -9.18 49.11 -9.03
N LYS A 583 -10.13 48.52 -9.77
CA LYS A 583 -11.00 49.18 -10.76
C LYS A 583 -10.29 49.73 -12.01
N SER A 584 -9.04 49.34 -12.24
CA SER A 584 -8.28 49.65 -13.47
C SER A 584 -8.59 48.62 -14.56
N TYR A 585 -9.79 48.71 -15.15
CA TYR A 585 -10.28 47.68 -16.08
C TYR A 585 -9.54 47.64 -17.42
N ASP A 586 -9.11 48.78 -17.96
CA ASP A 586 -8.33 48.82 -19.20
C ASP A 586 -6.98 48.11 -19.03
N GLU A 587 -6.24 48.44 -17.95
CA GLU A 587 -4.97 47.78 -17.62
C GLU A 587 -5.18 46.28 -17.33
N SER A 588 -6.29 45.92 -16.68
CA SER A 588 -6.65 44.53 -16.44
C SER A 588 -6.87 43.75 -17.74
N LEU A 589 -7.55 44.34 -18.74
CA LEU A 589 -7.78 43.69 -20.04
C LEU A 589 -6.47 43.50 -20.80
N GLU A 590 -5.60 44.51 -20.84
CA GLU A 590 -4.29 44.40 -21.48
C GLU A 590 -3.43 43.26 -20.88
N LEU A 591 -3.48 43.10 -19.55
CA LEU A 591 -2.78 42.01 -18.87
C LEU A 591 -3.39 40.64 -19.16
N LEU A 592 -4.72 40.55 -19.23
CA LEU A 592 -5.42 39.31 -19.53
C LEU A 592 -5.27 38.88 -21.00
N GLU A 593 -5.21 39.82 -21.94
CA GLU A 593 -4.87 39.56 -23.35
C GLU A 593 -3.47 38.95 -23.46
N LYS A 594 -2.49 39.57 -22.79
CA LYS A 594 -1.12 39.02 -22.71
C LYS A 594 -1.11 37.64 -22.06
N ALA A 595 -1.90 37.41 -21.00
CA ALA A 595 -2.03 36.10 -20.35
C ALA A 595 -2.58 35.05 -21.33
N PHE A 596 -3.59 35.43 -22.13
CA PHE A 596 -4.24 34.55 -23.10
C PHE A 596 -3.29 34.13 -24.24
N ASP A 597 -2.47 35.06 -24.72
CA ASP A 597 -1.45 34.78 -25.74
C ASP A 597 -0.41 33.79 -25.22
N ARG A 598 0.08 34.00 -23.98
CA ARG A 598 1.01 33.06 -23.33
C ARG A 598 0.40 31.69 -23.08
N ALA A 599 -0.84 31.62 -22.59
CA ALA A 599 -1.56 30.35 -22.40
C ALA A 599 -1.77 29.61 -23.74
N SER A 600 -2.06 30.35 -24.81
CA SER A 600 -2.20 29.79 -26.16
C SER A 600 -0.87 29.26 -26.71
N ALA A 601 0.23 29.97 -26.47
CA ALA A 601 1.57 29.49 -26.82
C ALA A 601 1.96 28.23 -26.03
N ALA A 602 1.65 28.17 -24.73
CA ALA A 602 1.88 26.98 -23.90
C ALA A 602 1.07 25.76 -24.39
N SER A 603 -0.20 25.97 -24.75
CA SER A 603 -1.06 24.92 -25.32
C SER A 603 -0.55 24.41 -26.68
N ALA A 604 0.01 25.28 -27.52
CA ALA A 604 0.58 24.90 -28.80
C ALA A 604 1.89 24.11 -28.64
N ALA A 605 2.75 24.50 -27.69
CA ALA A 605 3.98 23.79 -27.37
C ALA A 605 3.72 22.36 -26.84
N SER A 606 2.67 22.19 -26.04
CA SER A 606 2.26 20.87 -25.50
C SER A 606 1.74 19.91 -26.58
N ALA A 607 1.09 20.42 -27.63
CA ALA A 607 0.54 19.60 -28.72
C ALA A 607 1.62 18.99 -29.67
N CYS A 608 2.85 19.50 -29.64
CA CYS A 608 3.96 19.06 -30.50
C CYS A 608 4.83 17.93 -29.90
N LEU A 609 4.55 17.46 -28.68
CA LEU A 609 5.32 16.41 -28.00
C LEU A 609 4.71 15.01 -28.21
N PRO A 610 5.52 13.95 -28.46
CA PRO A 610 5.02 12.59 -28.65
C PRO A 610 4.41 12.00 -27.37
N THR A 611 3.34 11.22 -27.57
CA THR A 611 2.31 10.82 -26.58
C THR A 611 2.75 9.75 -25.55
N SER A 612 4.00 9.76 -25.06
CA SER A 612 4.48 8.78 -24.07
C SER A 612 4.59 9.30 -22.63
N ALA A 613 4.33 10.58 -22.38
CA ALA A 613 4.25 11.14 -21.02
C ALA A 613 2.78 11.26 -20.58
N ALA A 614 2.26 10.20 -19.97
CA ALA A 614 0.93 10.22 -19.36
C ALA A 614 0.93 11.12 -18.11
N GLY A 615 0.52 12.38 -18.29
CA GLY A 615 0.21 13.32 -17.21
C GLY A 615 0.67 14.75 -17.49
N ALA A 616 -0.18 15.55 -18.16
CA ALA A 616 -0.32 17.02 -18.07
C ALA A 616 -0.88 17.75 -19.34
N PRO A 617 -1.88 17.23 -20.10
CA PRO A 617 -2.58 18.07 -21.10
C PRO A 617 -3.74 18.91 -20.52
N MET A 618 -4.10 18.72 -19.24
CA MET A 618 -5.29 19.34 -18.61
C MET A 618 -5.06 20.75 -18.05
N SER A 619 -3.82 21.15 -17.73
CA SER A 619 -3.54 22.42 -17.03
C SER A 619 -3.70 23.67 -17.93
N ALA A 620 -3.09 23.67 -19.12
CA ALA A 620 -3.12 24.83 -20.02
C ALA A 620 -4.52 25.15 -20.59
N THR A 621 -5.36 24.13 -20.78
CA THR A 621 -6.75 24.31 -21.26
C THR A 621 -7.64 24.90 -20.19
N VAL A 622 -7.49 24.49 -18.93
CA VAL A 622 -8.16 25.06 -17.76
C VAL A 622 -7.74 26.52 -17.55
N LEU A 623 -6.43 26.80 -17.62
CA LEU A 623 -5.92 28.17 -17.47
C LEU A 623 -6.47 29.10 -18.56
N LYS A 624 -6.51 28.66 -19.82
CA LYS A 624 -7.08 29.44 -20.93
C LYS A 624 -8.56 29.76 -20.74
N LYS A 625 -9.35 28.81 -20.21
CA LYS A 625 -10.75 29.04 -19.87
C LYS A 625 -10.88 30.06 -18.74
N SER A 626 -10.08 29.93 -17.68
CA SER A 626 -10.07 30.85 -16.53
C SER A 626 -9.76 32.29 -16.97
N ILE A 627 -8.77 32.47 -17.85
CA ILE A 627 -8.43 33.79 -18.43
C ILE A 627 -9.62 34.36 -19.24
N LEU A 628 -10.25 33.57 -20.11
CA LEU A 628 -11.40 34.02 -20.90
C LEU A 628 -12.60 34.42 -20.03
N MET A 629 -12.83 33.70 -18.93
CA MET A 629 -13.90 34.04 -17.99
C MET A 629 -13.60 35.38 -17.30
N GLU A 630 -12.37 35.57 -16.80
CA GLU A 630 -11.97 36.85 -16.21
C GLU A 630 -12.02 38.00 -17.22
N MET A 631 -11.60 37.79 -18.47
CA MET A 631 -11.73 38.80 -19.54
C MET A 631 -13.18 39.22 -19.77
N LYS A 632 -14.12 38.27 -19.76
CA LYS A 632 -15.55 38.58 -19.88
C LYS A 632 -16.02 39.42 -18.68
N VAL A 633 -15.66 39.02 -17.46
CA VAL A 633 -16.01 39.75 -16.24
C VAL A 633 -15.47 41.19 -16.30
N VAL A 634 -14.19 41.37 -16.65
CA VAL A 634 -13.60 42.71 -16.76
C VAL A 634 -14.22 43.54 -17.90
N GLY A 635 -14.52 42.92 -19.04
CA GLY A 635 -15.15 43.61 -20.18
C GLY A 635 -16.56 44.11 -19.87
N LEU A 636 -17.33 43.31 -19.14
CA LEU A 636 -18.67 43.67 -18.68
C LEU A 636 -18.60 44.76 -17.58
N LEU A 637 -17.59 44.74 -16.72
CA LEU A 637 -17.35 45.73 -15.65
C LEU A 637 -17.12 47.11 -16.25
N ARG A 638 -16.21 47.12 -17.22
CA ARG A 638 -15.85 48.28 -18.00
C ARG A 638 -17.08 48.89 -18.68
N GLN A 639 -17.92 48.07 -19.32
CA GLN A 639 -19.16 48.53 -19.94
C GLN A 639 -20.14 49.13 -18.92
N GLY A 640 -20.35 48.48 -17.77
CA GLY A 640 -21.24 48.99 -16.72
C GLY A 640 -20.80 50.36 -16.17
N VAL A 641 -19.50 50.57 -15.99
CA VAL A 641 -18.96 51.88 -15.60
C VAL A 641 -19.16 52.93 -16.70
N TYR A 642 -18.93 52.59 -17.97
CA TYR A 642 -19.20 53.49 -19.08
C TYR A 642 -20.68 53.87 -19.19
N ASP A 643 -21.60 52.92 -19.05
CA ASP A 643 -23.04 53.17 -19.07
C ASP A 643 -23.47 54.06 -17.88
N THR A 644 -22.87 53.85 -16.71
CA THR A 644 -23.14 54.68 -15.53
C THR A 644 -22.64 56.11 -15.74
N LEU A 645 -21.41 56.30 -16.27
CA LEU A 645 -20.84 57.61 -16.60
C LEU A 645 -21.62 58.34 -17.70
N LEU A 646 -22.03 57.62 -18.75
CA LEU A 646 -22.83 58.17 -19.85
C LEU A 646 -24.26 58.54 -19.39
N SER A 647 -24.86 57.77 -18.47
CA SER A 647 -26.18 58.07 -17.91
C SER A 647 -26.16 59.24 -16.91
N THR A 648 -25.02 59.51 -16.26
CA THR A 648 -24.85 60.70 -15.40
C THR A 648 -24.70 62.00 -16.21
N ASP A 649 -24.14 61.94 -17.43
CA ASP A 649 -24.00 63.12 -18.29
C ASP A 649 -25.31 63.56 -18.96
N GLU A 650 -26.26 62.65 -19.21
CA GLU A 650 -27.57 63.02 -19.78
C GLU A 650 -28.51 63.76 -18.80
N LYS A 651 -28.22 63.76 -17.49
CA LYS A 651 -29.01 64.47 -16.46
C LYS A 651 -28.40 65.79 -15.98
N ALA A 652 -27.29 66.24 -16.57
CA ALA A 652 -26.64 67.50 -16.20
C ALA A 652 -27.27 68.76 -16.86
N ASN A 653 -28.47 68.67 -17.44
CA ASN A 653 -29.17 69.83 -17.99
C ASN A 653 -30.67 69.84 -17.60
N GLY A 654 -30.96 70.20 -16.34
CA GLY A 654 -32.35 70.32 -15.85
C GLY A 654 -32.52 70.58 -14.35
N THR A 655 -32.15 71.79 -13.90
CA THR A 655 -32.76 72.60 -12.82
C THR A 655 -33.19 71.97 -11.46
N ASN A 656 -32.44 72.34 -10.41
CA ASN A 656 -32.78 72.61 -9.00
C ASN A 656 -33.75 71.71 -8.17
N GLY A 657 -33.23 71.22 -7.03
CA GLY A 657 -33.93 71.31 -5.73
C GLY A 657 -33.98 70.03 -4.87
N ASN A 658 -33.04 69.92 -3.91
CA ASN A 658 -33.10 69.17 -2.64
C ASN A 658 -33.70 67.74 -2.64
N LYS A 659 -32.85 66.73 -2.84
CA LYS A 659 -32.99 65.37 -2.26
C LYS A 659 -31.67 64.57 -2.27
N ALA A 660 -30.57 65.22 -1.89
CA ALA A 660 -29.28 64.55 -1.73
C ALA A 660 -29.20 63.94 -0.33
N ASP A 661 -29.67 62.70 -0.17
CA ASP A 661 -29.29 61.78 0.94
C ASP A 661 -29.85 60.35 0.78
N SER A 662 -30.75 60.09 -0.18
CA SER A 662 -31.39 58.76 -0.34
C SER A 662 -30.85 57.88 -1.47
N GLU A 663 -30.14 58.40 -2.47
CA GLU A 663 -29.72 57.62 -3.66
C GLU A 663 -28.35 56.94 -3.51
N SER A 664 -27.54 57.32 -2.52
CA SER A 664 -26.23 56.69 -2.26
C SER A 664 -26.32 55.37 -1.46
N ALA A 665 -27.44 55.08 -0.80
CA ALA A 665 -27.59 53.90 0.06
C ALA A 665 -27.98 52.64 -0.75
N THR A 666 -28.80 52.81 -1.79
CA THR A 666 -29.32 51.68 -2.59
C THR A 666 -28.28 51.05 -3.51
N GLY A 667 -27.29 51.82 -3.98
CA GLY A 667 -26.18 51.29 -4.79
C GLY A 667 -25.22 50.41 -3.98
N ARG A 668 -24.91 50.80 -2.73
CA ARG A 668 -23.99 50.02 -1.85
C ARG A 668 -24.60 48.71 -1.36
N ASP A 669 -25.92 48.66 -1.15
CA ASP A 669 -26.61 47.43 -0.75
C ASP A 669 -26.76 46.44 -1.92
N ALA A 670 -26.95 46.94 -3.15
CA ALA A 670 -26.92 46.12 -4.36
C ALA A 670 -25.53 45.52 -4.61
N GLU A 671 -24.47 46.32 -4.44
CA GLU A 671 -23.06 45.89 -4.54
C GLU A 671 -22.74 44.79 -3.51
N LYS A 672 -23.07 44.99 -2.22
CA LYS A 672 -22.85 43.97 -1.17
C LYS A 672 -23.59 42.65 -1.41
N THR A 673 -24.85 42.72 -1.83
CA THR A 673 -25.68 41.53 -2.08
C THR A 673 -25.11 40.71 -3.25
N LEU A 674 -24.52 41.38 -4.21
CA LEU A 674 -24.02 40.78 -5.45
C LEU A 674 -22.57 40.27 -5.27
N THR A 675 -21.75 40.86 -4.39
CA THR A 675 -20.46 40.28 -3.92
C THR A 675 -20.69 38.96 -3.17
N GLN A 676 -21.67 38.92 -2.26
CA GLN A 676 -22.10 37.69 -1.58
C GLN A 676 -22.61 36.63 -2.55
N MET A 677 -23.24 37.03 -3.66
CA MET A 677 -23.66 36.12 -4.72
C MET A 677 -22.47 35.57 -5.52
N MET A 678 -21.43 36.36 -5.76
CA MET A 678 -20.21 35.91 -6.44
C MET A 678 -19.40 34.93 -5.61
N GLU A 679 -19.30 35.08 -4.29
CA GLU A 679 -18.63 34.12 -3.40
C GLU A 679 -19.23 32.70 -3.54
N VAL A 680 -20.53 32.59 -3.83
CA VAL A 680 -21.21 31.31 -4.07
C VAL A 680 -20.77 30.63 -5.37
N PHE A 681 -20.28 31.39 -6.36
CA PHE A 681 -19.81 30.87 -7.65
C PHE A 681 -18.32 30.53 -7.68
N HIS A 682 -17.55 30.98 -6.69
CA HIS A 682 -16.12 30.67 -6.60
C HIS A 682 -15.89 29.36 -5.86
N CYS A 683 -14.98 28.55 -6.38
CA CYS A 683 -14.51 27.38 -5.68
C CYS A 683 -13.68 27.81 -4.46
N PRO A 684 -14.01 27.33 -3.24
CA PRO A 684 -13.24 27.64 -2.04
C PRO A 684 -11.77 27.21 -2.08
N LEU A 685 -11.41 26.25 -2.96
CA LEU A 685 -10.07 25.69 -3.08
C LEU A 685 -9.19 26.40 -4.12
N SER A 686 -9.75 26.84 -5.24
CA SER A 686 -8.97 27.54 -6.28
C SER A 686 -9.10 29.05 -6.22
N LEU A 687 -10.15 29.56 -5.55
CA LEU A 687 -10.60 30.96 -5.62
C LEU A 687 -10.90 31.41 -7.05
N GLU A 688 -11.29 30.47 -7.91
CA GLU A 688 -11.70 30.70 -9.29
C GLU A 688 -13.16 30.31 -9.48
N LEU A 689 -13.79 30.88 -10.50
CA LEU A 689 -15.18 30.54 -10.87
C LEU A 689 -15.28 29.05 -11.24
N MET A 690 -16.29 28.36 -10.71
CA MET A 690 -16.50 26.92 -10.98
C MET A 690 -17.00 26.68 -12.42
N ASP A 691 -16.45 25.68 -13.12
CA ASP A 691 -16.95 25.19 -14.44
C ASP A 691 -17.83 23.95 -14.24
N ASP A 692 -17.46 23.09 -13.28
CA ASP A 692 -18.24 21.92 -12.90
C ASP A 692 -18.44 21.86 -11.38
N PRO A 693 -19.37 22.67 -10.84
CA PRO A 693 -19.63 22.71 -9.41
C PRO A 693 -20.16 21.37 -8.91
N VAL A 694 -19.51 20.82 -7.89
CA VAL A 694 -19.92 19.60 -7.17
C VAL A 694 -20.11 19.89 -5.70
N THR A 695 -21.19 19.39 -5.12
CA THR A 695 -21.57 19.60 -3.73
C THR A 695 -21.29 18.35 -2.90
N THR A 696 -20.70 18.55 -1.72
CA THR A 696 -20.44 17.50 -0.73
C THR A 696 -21.70 17.23 0.11
N PRO A 697 -21.80 16.10 0.83
CA PRO A 697 -22.95 15.80 1.70
C PRO A 697 -23.19 16.87 2.77
N ASP A 698 -22.13 17.57 3.18
CA ASP A 698 -22.18 18.64 4.16
C ASP A 698 -22.66 19.99 3.57
N GLY A 699 -22.91 20.04 2.26
CA GLY A 699 -23.47 21.20 1.57
C GLY A 699 -22.43 22.16 0.99
N ASN A 700 -21.13 21.89 1.11
CA ASN A 700 -20.09 22.71 0.50
C ASN A 700 -19.97 22.42 -0.99
N THR A 701 -19.78 23.45 -1.82
CA THR A 701 -19.64 23.30 -3.27
C THR A 701 -18.24 23.69 -3.73
N TYR A 702 -17.64 22.84 -4.57
CA TYR A 702 -16.28 22.98 -5.09
C TYR A 702 -16.26 22.77 -6.59
N GLU A 703 -15.19 23.22 -7.24
CA GLU A 703 -14.84 22.79 -8.59
C GLU A 703 -14.43 21.31 -8.57
N ARG A 704 -15.04 20.47 -9.42
CA ARG A 704 -14.82 19.01 -9.44
C ARG A 704 -13.34 18.65 -9.46
N SER A 705 -12.59 19.23 -10.40
CA SER A 705 -11.17 18.90 -10.58
C SER A 705 -10.35 19.16 -9.32
N MET A 706 -10.65 20.25 -8.60
CA MET A 706 -9.93 20.65 -7.38
C MET A 706 -10.25 19.76 -6.19
N ILE A 707 -11.53 19.42 -5.98
CA ILE A 707 -11.91 18.56 -4.85
C ILE A 707 -11.50 17.10 -5.06
N GLU A 708 -11.52 16.60 -6.30
CA GLU A 708 -11.03 15.26 -6.61
C GLU A 708 -9.52 15.16 -6.37
N GLN A 709 -8.75 16.17 -6.80
CA GLN A 709 -7.31 16.23 -6.51
C GLN A 709 -7.04 16.31 -5.00
N HIS A 710 -7.82 17.10 -4.24
CA HIS A 710 -7.70 17.16 -2.78
C HIS A 710 -7.89 15.77 -2.13
N LEU A 711 -8.92 15.04 -2.55
CA LEU A 711 -9.21 13.70 -2.01
C LEU A 711 -8.12 12.67 -2.32
N GLU A 712 -7.42 12.85 -3.44
CA GLU A 712 -6.30 11.99 -3.87
C GLU A 712 -4.98 12.34 -3.17
N VAL A 713 -4.69 13.62 -2.97
CA VAL A 713 -3.39 14.10 -2.45
C VAL A 713 -3.40 14.31 -0.94
N ASN A 714 -4.46 14.90 -0.40
CA ASN A 714 -4.52 15.35 1.00
C ASN A 714 -5.33 14.40 1.90
N GLY A 715 -6.17 13.53 1.30
CA GLY A 715 -6.91 12.47 2.00
C GLY A 715 -8.43 12.56 1.84
N CYS A 716 -9.14 11.49 2.23
CA CYS A 716 -10.59 11.35 2.05
C CYS A 716 -11.42 12.10 3.10
N PHE A 717 -11.32 13.44 3.12
CA PHE A 717 -12.13 14.30 3.97
C PHE A 717 -12.53 15.61 3.26
N ASP A 718 -13.60 16.24 3.71
CA ASP A 718 -14.07 17.53 3.20
C ASP A 718 -13.08 18.63 3.64
N PRO A 719 -12.56 19.44 2.71
CA PRO A 719 -11.53 20.41 3.01
C PRO A 719 -11.96 21.50 4.01
N LEU A 720 -13.24 21.86 4.04
CA LEU A 720 -13.78 22.89 4.93
C LEU A 720 -14.29 22.31 6.25
N THR A 721 -15.04 21.20 6.22
CA THR A 721 -15.69 20.64 7.43
C THR A 721 -14.88 19.55 8.11
N ARG A 722 -13.86 19.00 7.43
CA ARG A 722 -13.06 17.84 7.87
C ARG A 722 -13.87 16.56 8.06
N ALA A 723 -15.13 16.53 7.62
CA ALA A 723 -15.93 15.31 7.66
C ALA A 723 -15.37 14.27 6.68
N PRO A 724 -15.49 12.97 6.95
CA PRO A 724 -15.08 11.94 6.00
C PRO A 724 -15.81 12.12 4.66
N LEU A 725 -15.04 12.30 3.59
CA LEU A 725 -15.56 12.59 2.25
C LEU A 725 -14.88 11.67 1.24
N THR A 726 -15.66 10.96 0.45
CA THR A 726 -15.15 10.14 -0.65
C THR A 726 -15.59 10.73 -1.99
N LYS A 727 -14.83 10.49 -3.06
CA LYS A 727 -15.13 10.99 -4.42
C LYS A 727 -16.55 10.62 -4.89
N SER A 728 -17.07 9.47 -4.46
CA SER A 728 -18.44 9.01 -4.73
C SER A 728 -19.56 9.82 -4.08
N GLN A 729 -19.24 10.62 -3.07
CA GLN A 729 -20.17 11.48 -2.36
C GLN A 729 -20.27 12.89 -2.96
N LEU A 730 -19.50 13.17 -4.02
CA LEU A 730 -19.56 14.44 -4.76
C LEU A 730 -20.74 14.43 -5.72
N HIS A 731 -21.75 15.25 -5.44
CA HIS A 731 -22.95 15.35 -6.27
C HIS A 731 -22.83 16.54 -7.22
N PRO A 732 -23.03 16.39 -8.55
CA PRO A 732 -22.98 17.52 -9.47
C PRO A 732 -24.09 18.53 -9.14
N ASN A 733 -23.70 19.77 -8.88
CA ASN A 733 -24.63 20.86 -8.61
C ASN A 733 -25.15 21.45 -9.92
N ARG A 734 -26.04 20.71 -10.58
CA ARG A 734 -26.62 21.09 -11.87
C ARG A 734 -27.39 22.41 -11.80
N ALA A 735 -28.00 22.71 -10.66
CA ALA A 735 -28.73 23.97 -10.46
C ALA A 735 -27.76 25.16 -10.46
N LEU A 736 -26.65 25.06 -9.72
CA LEU A 736 -25.63 26.11 -9.71
C LEU A 736 -24.97 26.25 -11.08
N LYS A 737 -24.66 25.14 -11.75
CA LYS A 737 -24.11 25.13 -13.11
C LYS A 737 -25.05 25.81 -14.12
N GLN A 738 -26.33 25.44 -14.15
CA GLN A 738 -27.32 26.05 -15.04
C GLN A 738 -27.54 27.53 -14.72
N LEU A 739 -27.55 27.90 -13.44
CA LEU A 739 -27.62 29.29 -13.03
C LEU A 739 -26.41 30.05 -13.58
N MET A 740 -25.18 29.58 -13.34
CA MET A 740 -23.97 30.20 -13.86
C MET A 740 -23.96 30.29 -15.39
N GLU A 741 -24.33 29.24 -16.10
CA GLU A 741 -24.43 29.23 -17.57
C GLU A 741 -25.47 30.25 -18.06
N THR A 742 -26.64 30.32 -17.42
CA THR A 742 -27.70 31.28 -17.77
C THR A 742 -27.23 32.71 -17.50
N LEU A 743 -26.67 32.97 -16.31
CA LEU A 743 -26.15 34.27 -15.92
C LEU A 743 -25.00 34.75 -16.82
N LEU A 744 -24.13 33.85 -17.27
CA LEU A 744 -23.01 34.16 -18.17
C LEU A 744 -23.45 34.32 -19.65
N SER A 745 -24.60 33.77 -20.03
CA SER A 745 -25.17 33.86 -21.37
C SER A 745 -26.02 35.12 -21.60
N ASP A 746 -26.59 35.70 -20.54
CA ASP A 746 -27.46 36.87 -20.62
C ASP A 746 -26.65 38.17 -20.49
N HIS A 747 -26.57 38.95 -21.58
CA HIS A 747 -25.68 40.10 -21.73
C HIS A 747 -25.91 41.18 -20.64
N ARG A 748 -27.14 41.34 -20.14
CA ARG A 748 -27.52 42.27 -19.07
C ARG A 748 -27.15 41.79 -17.67
N LEU A 749 -27.09 40.48 -17.46
CA LEU A 749 -26.81 39.87 -16.17
C LEU A 749 -25.31 39.60 -15.99
N GLY A 750 -24.60 39.37 -17.10
CA GLY A 750 -23.16 39.52 -17.20
C GLY A 750 -22.69 40.92 -16.79
N LEU A 751 -23.38 41.99 -17.22
CA LEU A 751 -23.11 43.37 -16.78
C LEU A 751 -23.28 43.55 -15.27
N LEU A 752 -24.26 42.88 -14.64
CA LEU A 752 -24.47 42.85 -13.19
C LEU A 752 -23.38 42.06 -12.46
N LEU A 753 -23.13 40.81 -12.83
CA LEU A 753 -22.06 39.99 -12.25
C LEU A 753 -20.68 40.62 -12.39
N ALA A 754 -20.50 41.37 -13.47
CA ALA A 754 -19.31 42.14 -13.68
C ALA A 754 -19.25 43.34 -12.75
N SER A 755 -20.27 44.21 -12.72
CA SER A 755 -20.38 45.41 -11.85
C SER A 755 -20.10 45.21 -10.35
N CYS A 756 -19.84 43.97 -9.92
CA CYS A 756 -19.73 43.53 -8.57
C CYS A 756 -18.38 42.99 -8.10
N SER A 757 -17.32 43.15 -8.89
CA SER A 757 -15.95 42.80 -8.48
C SER A 757 -15.10 44.03 -8.13
N THR A 758 -15.66 44.90 -7.30
CA THR A 758 -15.03 46.09 -6.70
C THR A 758 -14.59 45.84 -5.28
#